data_AF-A0A7G9NYR6-F1
#
_entry.id   AF-A0A7G9NYR6-F1
#
_cell.length_a   1.000
_cell.length_b   1.000
_cell.length_c   1.000
_cell.angle_alpha   90.00
_cell.angle_beta   90.00
_cell.angle_gamma   90.00
#
_symmetry.space_group_name_H-M   'P 1'
#
loop_
_entity.id
_entity.type
_entity.pdbx_description
1 polymer ?
#
loop_
_entity_poly.entity_id
_entity_poly.type
_entity_poly.pdbx_seq_one_letter_code
_entity_poly.pdbx_strand_id
1 'polypeptide(L)'
;MGLITLAALRTLVMFSPQLYWMIDPRAVNVDIPTVEFGPTGAAITDWLCVVVLLLAIVDRLLRGGRVRWILLTLWLTGAGFVLFHGHDDAESLRLGGDWLGAMALGLAGLHLGVDVNWRRLILAAAVGLIVPLAGQAIYQVTVEHAMTVQNYEEHKAEIIRERGWTEGSTEQVKYEERLHQLEATARFGFSNIFGTVMATLSLIALGAAVTLLLSEPRKAEGYVIAAAAMMGLITLGLTFSKGALLAMIIAVVATGMVCAVSHVLKLGAAWWRIAAVVVVAMGLGAVAVRGAMGPPETAAGERSLLFRWHYWQAAERMLEQDPITGIGPGRFQQHYLTTKNPLNPEEVSDPHNVFVAYLSTLGIGGAAWVMVLIAMLCGAAGCVKRLETDEMKVDAPPLNEPWLWGAAIAAGVLACGTQYIAEWHRYWIETSALWVAASVLFVIITGMLARRDTLDGPYARLGLFAAAITLLLHSQIEMTLTNTMAAPLMFATLGAIVAAPSIKPHPRWQLFTMIPVGLAVLVTLMILHVIPVATQQSTLAAAADRLQRGDGRTAIALLEQANADGPFDARIAQDRARLLAEAGRPDQAVDVLAAARDHGQLLAQLWRTEAAIAANVWQQHRRADWLKRAVYAAEHATLYDPFGINTHVIAGDLAYQAGRIDQARALYRKALQLSDQAYLDPNKQLPVDERARLTGRLGG
;
A
#
# COMPACT_ATOMS: atom_id res chain seq x y z
N MET A 1 -0.99 21.15 12.11
CA MET A 1 -0.64 21.47 10.72
C MET A 1 0.18 20.34 10.09
N GLY A 2 1.44 20.11 10.50
CA GLY A 2 2.31 19.08 9.88
C GLY A 2 1.67 17.70 9.74
N LEU A 3 0.97 17.21 10.78
CA LEU A 3 0.23 15.95 10.72
C LEU A 3 -0.77 15.88 9.55
N ILE A 4 -1.58 16.93 9.40
CA ILE A 4 -2.63 17.01 8.38
C ILE A 4 -2.02 17.16 7.00
N THR A 5 -0.99 18.01 6.87
CA THR A 5 -0.27 18.20 5.61
C THR A 5 0.32 16.88 5.12
N LEU A 6 0.98 16.10 5.99
CA LEU A 6 1.57 14.81 5.61
C LEU A 6 0.51 13.77 5.26
N ALA A 7 -0.57 13.68 6.05
CA ALA A 7 -1.69 12.78 5.76
C ALA A 7 -2.34 13.11 4.40
N ALA A 8 -2.59 14.40 4.13
CA ALA A 8 -3.17 14.85 2.87
C ALA A 8 -2.20 14.64 1.69
N LEU A 9 -0.93 15.02 1.84
CA LEU A 9 0.10 14.88 0.82
C LEU A 9 0.24 13.42 0.36
N ARG A 10 0.29 12.47 1.30
CA ARG A 10 0.38 11.03 1.01
C ARG A 10 -0.82 10.48 0.26
N THR A 11 -1.99 11.10 0.38
CA THR A 11 -3.20 10.68 -0.35
C THR A 11 -3.43 11.39 -1.68
N LEU A 12 -2.85 12.57 -1.86
CA LEU A 12 -3.09 13.43 -3.03
C LEU A 12 -1.98 13.30 -4.09
N VAL A 13 -0.78 12.88 -3.71
CA VAL A 13 0.39 12.76 -4.60
C VAL A 13 0.74 11.29 -4.83
N MET A 14 1.14 10.92 -6.05
CA MET A 14 1.61 9.56 -6.34
C MET A 14 3.05 9.34 -5.88
N PHE A 15 3.30 8.14 -5.37
CA PHE A 15 4.62 7.66 -4.96
C PHE A 15 5.01 6.44 -5.77
N SER A 16 6.25 6.41 -6.24
CA SER A 16 6.78 5.38 -7.11
C SER A 16 7.89 4.58 -6.41
N PRO A 17 7.91 3.24 -6.54
CA PRO A 17 8.92 2.39 -5.89
C PRO A 17 10.31 2.53 -6.52
N GLN A 18 10.41 2.99 -7.76
CA GLN A 18 11.67 3.27 -8.45
C GLN A 18 11.42 4.43 -9.43
N LEU A 19 12.40 5.31 -9.63
CA LEU A 19 12.34 6.32 -10.69
C LEU A 19 13.37 6.00 -11.77
N TYR A 20 13.12 6.50 -12.98
CA TYR A 20 14.00 6.46 -14.15
C TYR A 20 14.23 5.09 -14.81
N TRP A 21 14.12 3.99 -14.07
CA TRP A 21 14.44 2.63 -14.53
C TRP A 21 13.27 1.64 -14.47
N MET A 22 12.04 2.11 -14.17
CA MET A 22 10.83 1.26 -14.26
C MET A 22 10.51 0.84 -15.70
N ILE A 23 10.91 1.66 -16.66
CA ILE A 23 10.86 1.42 -18.10
C ILE A 23 12.27 1.70 -18.61
N ASP A 24 12.64 1.12 -19.76
CA ASP A 24 13.91 1.43 -20.41
C ASP A 24 14.11 2.96 -20.50
N PRO A 25 15.18 3.52 -19.88
CA PRO A 25 15.41 4.96 -19.90
C PRO A 25 15.53 5.53 -21.32
N ARG A 26 15.83 4.72 -22.33
CA ARG A 26 15.89 5.13 -23.73
C ARG A 26 14.51 5.44 -24.32
N ALA A 27 13.45 4.86 -23.76
CA ALA A 27 12.07 5.00 -24.25
C ALA A 27 11.32 6.19 -23.61
N VAL A 28 11.85 6.77 -22.54
CA VAL A 28 11.21 7.86 -21.79
C VAL A 28 12.14 9.04 -21.76
N ASN A 29 11.67 10.25 -22.07
CA ASN A 29 12.51 11.44 -21.93
C ASN A 29 12.67 11.81 -20.44
N VAL A 30 13.90 11.71 -19.91
CA VAL A 30 14.21 11.99 -18.48
C VAL A 30 14.15 13.48 -18.16
N ASP A 31 14.19 14.34 -19.19
CA ASP A 31 14.02 15.79 -19.04
C ASP A 31 12.56 16.18 -18.74
N ILE A 32 11.59 15.26 -18.90
CA ILE A 32 10.21 15.49 -18.47
C ILE A 32 10.12 15.23 -16.96
N PRO A 33 9.71 16.21 -16.15
CA PRO A 33 9.56 16.02 -14.70
C PRO A 33 8.68 14.82 -14.41
N THR A 34 9.16 13.91 -13.55
CA THR A 34 8.36 12.78 -13.09
C THR A 34 7.18 13.29 -12.27
N VAL A 35 5.99 12.82 -12.59
CA VAL A 35 4.72 13.21 -11.95
C VAL A 35 4.52 12.61 -10.56
N GLU A 36 5.56 11.94 -10.06
CA GLU A 36 5.52 11.03 -8.92
C GLU A 36 6.73 11.29 -8.03
N PHE A 37 6.54 11.12 -6.72
CA PHE A 37 7.64 11.12 -5.78
C PHE A 37 8.30 9.76 -5.74
N GLY A 38 9.61 9.73 -5.99
CA GLY A 38 10.40 8.50 -5.90
C GLY A 38 10.67 8.04 -4.46
N PRO A 39 11.48 6.99 -4.30
CA PRO A 39 11.86 6.43 -3.00
C PRO A 39 12.38 7.46 -2.01
N THR A 40 13.13 8.47 -2.47
CA THR A 40 13.63 9.56 -1.63
C THR A 40 12.48 10.41 -1.07
N GLY A 41 11.49 10.74 -1.91
CA GLY A 41 10.32 11.51 -1.47
C GLY A 41 9.43 10.73 -0.51
N ALA A 42 9.28 9.41 -0.74
CA ALA A 42 8.64 8.50 0.21
C ALA A 42 9.38 8.53 1.56
N ALA A 43 10.67 8.20 1.56
CA ALA A 43 11.51 8.22 2.75
C ALA A 43 11.40 9.54 3.53
N ILE A 44 11.60 10.69 2.87
CA ILE A 44 11.50 12.02 3.52
C ILE A 44 10.14 12.20 4.18
N THR A 45 9.04 11.86 3.50
CA THR A 45 7.69 12.02 4.05
C THR A 45 7.41 11.07 5.23
N ASP A 46 7.94 9.85 5.24
CA ASP A 46 7.85 8.94 6.39
C ASP A 46 8.58 9.49 7.61
N TRP A 47 9.78 10.04 7.41
CA TRP A 47 10.55 10.62 8.51
C TRP A 47 9.94 11.91 9.04
N LEU A 48 9.33 12.72 8.18
CA LEU A 48 8.53 13.85 8.63
C LEU A 48 7.36 13.39 9.52
N CYS A 49 6.78 12.20 9.28
CA CYS A 49 5.76 11.64 10.17
C CYS A 49 6.33 11.30 11.56
N VAL A 50 7.56 10.76 11.61
CA VAL A 50 8.28 10.50 12.87
C VAL A 50 8.63 11.80 13.59
N VAL A 51 9.08 12.84 12.88
CA VAL A 51 9.31 14.17 13.46
C VAL A 51 8.02 14.73 14.08
N VAL A 52 6.90 14.59 13.38
CA VAL A 52 5.59 15.02 13.90
C VAL A 52 5.20 14.24 15.16
N LEU A 53 5.50 12.94 15.24
CA LEU A 53 5.32 12.16 16.47
C LEU A 53 6.19 12.69 17.62
N LEU A 54 7.47 12.95 17.38
CA LEU A 54 8.38 13.48 18.40
C LEU A 54 7.88 14.85 18.91
N LEU A 55 7.48 15.74 18.02
CA LEU A 55 6.90 17.04 18.38
C LEU A 55 5.60 16.90 19.17
N ALA A 56 4.74 15.94 18.81
CA ALA A 56 3.52 15.63 19.55
C ALA A 56 3.80 15.12 20.99
N ILE A 57 4.85 14.31 21.16
CA ILE A 57 5.29 13.84 22.48
C ILE A 57 5.84 15.00 23.30
N VAL A 58 6.67 15.86 22.69
CA VAL A 58 7.24 17.04 23.37
C VAL A 58 6.14 18.00 23.81
N ASP A 59 5.21 18.39 22.94
CA ASP A 59 4.06 19.24 23.29
C ASP A 59 3.28 18.65 24.47
N ARG A 60 3.02 17.34 24.43
CA ARG A 60 2.31 16.65 25.50
C ARG A 60 3.06 16.70 26.83
N LEU A 61 4.38 16.47 26.82
CA LEU A 61 5.20 16.55 28.02
C LEU A 61 5.25 17.98 28.58
N LEU A 62 5.35 18.99 27.71
CA LEU A 62 5.33 20.41 28.11
C LEU A 62 4.00 20.79 28.79
N ARG A 63 2.89 20.24 28.30
CA ARG A 63 1.54 20.39 28.89
C ARG A 63 1.30 19.49 30.12
N GLY A 64 2.30 18.73 30.56
CA GLY A 64 2.21 17.81 31.70
C GLY A 64 1.40 16.53 31.41
N GLY A 65 1.06 16.25 30.16
CA GLY A 65 0.27 15.08 29.75
C GLY A 65 1.06 13.77 29.82
N ARG A 66 0.34 12.65 30.00
CA ARG A 66 0.93 11.30 30.10
C ARG A 66 1.25 10.69 28.74
N VAL A 67 2.51 10.41 28.44
CA VAL A 67 2.94 9.70 27.23
C VAL A 67 2.49 8.22 27.26
N ARG A 68 2.03 7.68 26.12
CA ARG A 68 1.61 6.27 26.02
C ARG A 68 2.82 5.36 25.74
N TRP A 69 3.72 5.23 26.72
CA TRP A 69 5.00 4.51 26.60
C TRP A 69 4.88 3.08 26.07
N ILE A 70 3.82 2.35 26.44
CA ILE A 70 3.61 0.97 25.96
C ILE A 70 3.48 0.97 24.43
N LEU A 71 2.65 1.86 23.86
CA LEU A 71 2.47 1.93 22.41
C LEU A 71 3.73 2.41 21.69
N LEU A 72 4.47 3.34 22.29
CA LEU A 72 5.76 3.78 21.74
C LEU A 72 6.80 2.67 21.77
N THR A 73 6.84 1.87 22.84
CA THR A 73 7.75 0.74 22.96
C THR A 73 7.43 -0.32 21.91
N LEU A 74 6.14 -0.67 21.74
CA LEU A 74 5.71 -1.61 20.70
C LEU A 74 6.03 -1.10 19.28
N TRP A 75 5.82 0.19 19.03
CA TRP A 75 6.20 0.82 17.76
C TRP A 75 7.71 0.77 17.52
N LEU A 76 8.53 1.14 18.52
CA LEU A 76 9.99 1.06 18.47
C LEU A 76 10.49 -0.37 18.26
N THR A 77 9.84 -1.38 18.85
CA THR A 77 10.18 -2.78 18.65
C THR A 77 10.09 -3.13 17.16
N GLY A 78 8.95 -2.91 16.51
CA GLY A 78 8.83 -3.22 15.09
C GLY A 78 9.70 -2.32 14.20
N ALA A 79 9.95 -1.06 14.61
CA ALA A 79 10.93 -0.21 13.93
C ALA A 79 12.34 -0.81 13.91
N GLY A 80 12.78 -1.45 15.01
CA GLY A 80 14.04 -2.18 15.04
C GLY A 80 14.12 -3.29 14.00
N PHE A 81 13.04 -4.05 13.81
CA PHE A 81 12.98 -5.13 12.80
C PHE A 81 12.92 -4.59 11.36
N VAL A 82 12.27 -3.44 11.15
CA VAL A 82 12.32 -2.75 9.84
C VAL A 82 13.75 -2.38 9.46
N LEU A 83 14.52 -1.82 10.40
CA LEU A 83 15.93 -1.47 10.14
C LEU A 83 16.81 -2.70 9.96
N PHE A 84 16.55 -3.76 10.72
CA PHE A 84 17.25 -5.04 10.57
C PHE A 84 17.12 -5.58 9.15
N HIS A 85 15.90 -5.67 8.61
CA HIS A 85 15.67 -6.13 7.25
C HIS A 85 16.15 -5.14 6.19
N GLY A 86 15.96 -3.84 6.47
CA GLY A 86 16.28 -2.78 5.53
C GLY A 86 17.78 -2.49 5.35
N HIS A 87 18.64 -3.03 6.22
CA HIS A 87 20.10 -2.95 6.04
C HIS A 87 20.55 -3.69 4.76
N ASP A 88 19.95 -4.85 4.47
CA ASP A 88 20.35 -5.73 3.37
C ASP A 88 19.37 -5.72 2.18
N ASP A 89 18.21 -5.08 2.31
CA ASP A 89 17.16 -5.07 1.29
C ASP A 89 16.47 -3.72 1.14
N ALA A 90 16.68 -3.07 0.00
CA ALA A 90 16.09 -1.78 -0.34
C ALA A 90 14.56 -1.81 -0.30
N GLU A 91 13.94 -2.89 -0.76
CA GLU A 91 12.48 -3.00 -0.81
C GLU A 91 11.89 -3.14 0.60
N SER A 92 12.50 -3.95 1.46
CA SER A 92 12.13 -4.05 2.88
C SER A 92 12.31 -2.72 3.61
N LEU A 93 13.40 -2.01 3.33
CA LEU A 93 13.64 -0.69 3.91
C LEU A 93 12.54 0.30 3.50
N ARG A 94 12.16 0.32 2.22
CA ARG A 94 11.13 1.20 1.67
C ARG A 94 9.75 0.88 2.25
N LEU A 95 9.27 -0.36 2.10
CA LEU A 95 7.94 -0.77 2.58
C LEU A 95 7.84 -0.68 4.11
N GLY A 96 8.85 -1.14 4.83
CA GLY A 96 8.89 -1.04 6.29
C GLY A 96 8.95 0.41 6.77
N GLY A 97 9.66 1.29 6.04
CA GLY A 97 9.70 2.73 6.27
C GLY A 97 8.31 3.38 6.13
N ASP A 98 7.60 3.05 5.06
CA ASP A 98 6.22 3.51 4.81
C ASP A 98 5.28 3.14 5.97
N TRP A 99 5.35 1.89 6.45
CA TRP A 99 4.53 1.41 7.56
C TRP A 99 4.89 2.09 8.89
N LEU A 100 6.19 2.25 9.14
CA LEU A 100 6.73 2.92 10.32
C LEU A 100 6.27 4.38 10.39
N GLY A 101 6.39 5.11 9.27
CA GLY A 101 5.98 6.51 9.13
C GLY A 101 4.47 6.67 9.31
N ALA A 102 3.67 5.83 8.64
CA ALA A 102 2.22 5.85 8.76
C ALA A 102 1.75 5.62 10.21
N MET A 103 2.29 4.61 10.90
CA MET A 103 1.94 4.35 12.29
C MET A 103 2.45 5.44 13.24
N ALA A 104 3.62 6.04 12.95
CA ALA A 104 4.10 7.20 13.71
C ALA A 104 3.10 8.37 13.63
N LEU A 105 2.53 8.62 12.46
CA LEU A 105 1.50 9.64 12.27
C LEU A 105 0.21 9.32 13.06
N GLY A 106 -0.17 8.04 13.14
CA GLY A 106 -1.28 7.61 14.01
C GLY A 106 -1.01 7.80 15.50
N LEU A 107 0.19 7.47 15.96
CA LEU A 107 0.60 7.74 17.33
C LEU A 107 0.67 9.24 17.60
N ALA A 108 1.07 10.06 16.63
CA ALA A 108 1.04 11.51 16.75
C ALA A 108 -0.39 12.02 16.89
N GLY A 109 -1.32 11.53 16.06
CA GLY A 109 -2.75 11.84 16.15
C GLY A 109 -3.36 11.45 17.49
N LEU A 110 -2.93 10.33 18.06
CA LEU A 110 -3.31 9.87 19.39
C LEU A 110 -2.77 10.77 20.52
N HIS A 111 -1.54 11.29 20.36
CA HIS A 111 -0.91 12.13 21.38
C HIS A 111 -1.48 13.56 21.35
N LEU A 112 -1.67 14.12 20.15
CA LEU A 112 -2.25 15.45 19.91
C LEU A 112 -3.75 15.47 20.18
N GLY A 113 -4.49 14.44 19.76
CA GLY A 113 -5.95 14.39 19.85
C GLY A 113 -6.50 14.29 21.28
N VAL A 114 -5.62 14.29 22.30
CA VAL A 114 -6.02 14.51 23.68
C VAL A 114 -6.52 15.93 23.90
N ASP A 115 -5.96 16.89 23.17
CA ASP A 115 -6.53 18.22 23.03
C ASP A 115 -7.69 18.16 22.05
N VAL A 116 -8.84 18.67 22.47
CA VAL A 116 -10.07 18.62 21.70
C VAL A 116 -9.95 19.41 20.38
N ASN A 117 -9.20 20.52 20.37
CA ASN A 117 -9.04 21.35 19.18
C ASN A 117 -8.18 20.63 18.13
N TRP A 118 -7.09 19.99 18.56
CA TRP A 118 -6.26 19.18 17.67
C TRP A 118 -7.02 17.98 17.13
N ARG A 119 -7.77 17.27 17.98
CA ARG A 119 -8.60 16.14 17.56
C ARG A 119 -9.62 16.55 16.50
N ARG A 120 -10.37 17.63 16.75
CA ARG A 120 -11.35 18.19 15.80
C ARG A 120 -10.69 18.55 14.49
N LEU A 121 -9.56 19.26 14.51
CA LEU A 121 -8.87 19.68 13.30
C LEU A 121 -8.39 18.48 12.46
N ILE A 122 -7.85 17.43 13.08
CA ILE A 122 -7.41 16.21 12.37
C ILE A 122 -8.60 15.51 11.70
N LEU A 123 -9.68 15.28 12.45
CA LEU A 123 -10.88 14.61 11.94
C LEU A 123 -11.62 15.45 10.90
N ALA A 124 -11.68 16.77 11.09
CA ALA A 124 -12.25 17.71 10.14
C ALA A 124 -11.48 17.71 8.82
N ALA A 125 -10.15 17.69 8.88
CA ALA A 125 -9.33 17.60 7.68
C ALA A 125 -9.49 16.26 6.96
N ALA A 126 -9.62 15.15 7.71
CA ALA A 126 -9.93 13.85 7.14
C ALA A 126 -11.26 13.87 6.38
N VAL A 127 -12.31 14.47 6.95
CA VAL A 127 -13.61 14.67 6.25
C VAL A 127 -13.46 15.61 5.05
N GLY A 128 -12.69 16.68 5.18
CA GLY A 128 -12.42 17.62 4.09
C GLY A 128 -11.81 16.95 2.86
N LEU A 129 -10.95 15.93 3.06
CA LEU A 129 -10.29 15.20 1.96
C LEU A 129 -11.25 14.41 1.07
N ILE A 130 -12.49 14.18 1.50
CA ILE A 130 -13.51 13.56 0.65
C ILE A 130 -13.66 14.33 -0.67
N VAL A 131 -13.63 15.66 -0.63
CA VAL A 131 -13.89 16.48 -1.83
C VAL A 131 -12.81 16.34 -2.90
N PRO A 132 -11.51 16.60 -2.64
CA PRO A 132 -10.48 16.42 -3.65
C PRO A 132 -10.35 14.96 -4.12
N LEU A 133 -10.50 13.99 -3.22
CA LEU A 133 -10.43 12.56 -3.59
C LEU A 133 -11.61 12.13 -4.47
N ALA A 134 -12.83 12.56 -4.15
CA ALA A 134 -14.02 12.26 -4.94
C ALA A 134 -13.98 12.99 -6.29
N GLY A 135 -13.58 14.26 -6.31
CA GLY A 135 -13.42 15.02 -7.55
C GLY A 135 -12.44 14.35 -8.52
N GLN A 136 -11.31 13.88 -7.99
CA GLN A 136 -10.34 13.12 -8.79
C GLN A 136 -10.92 11.80 -9.30
N ALA A 137 -11.60 11.03 -8.45
CA ALA A 137 -12.21 9.76 -8.85
C ALA A 137 -13.28 9.92 -9.93
N ILE A 138 -14.12 10.97 -9.81
CA ILE A 138 -15.13 11.29 -10.83
C ILE A 138 -14.42 11.63 -12.15
N TYR A 139 -13.38 12.47 -12.12
CA TYR A 139 -12.62 12.81 -13.31
C TYR A 139 -11.95 11.58 -13.94
N GLN A 140 -11.35 10.72 -13.11
CA GLN A 140 -10.73 9.46 -13.54
C GLN A 140 -11.72 8.57 -14.31
N VAL A 141 -12.92 8.36 -13.76
CA VAL A 141 -13.93 7.46 -14.34
C VAL A 141 -14.60 8.07 -15.58
N THR A 142 -14.87 9.38 -15.55
CA THR A 142 -15.67 10.05 -16.60
C THR A 142 -14.85 10.60 -17.76
N VAL A 143 -13.58 10.93 -17.55
CA VAL A 143 -12.71 11.56 -18.54
C VAL A 143 -11.47 10.71 -18.82
N GLU A 144 -10.64 10.45 -17.82
CA GLU A 144 -9.33 9.78 -18.04
C GLU A 144 -9.50 8.36 -18.59
N HIS A 145 -10.48 7.61 -18.08
CA HIS A 145 -10.73 6.24 -18.54
C HIS A 145 -11.11 6.20 -20.03
N ALA A 146 -12.03 7.07 -20.46
CA ALA A 146 -12.45 7.14 -21.85
C ALA A 146 -11.26 7.48 -22.78
N MET A 147 -10.42 8.44 -22.38
CA MET A 147 -9.21 8.79 -23.12
C MET A 147 -8.19 7.64 -23.16
N THR A 148 -8.03 6.92 -22.06
CA THR A 148 -7.09 5.79 -21.97
C THR A 148 -7.51 4.63 -22.87
N VAL A 149 -8.81 4.30 -22.88
CA VAL A 149 -9.38 3.29 -23.78
C VAL A 149 -9.22 3.72 -25.23
N GLN A 150 -9.57 4.97 -25.57
CA GLN A 150 -9.40 5.49 -26.93
C GLN A 150 -7.94 5.42 -27.39
N ASN A 151 -6.99 5.86 -26.55
CA ASN A 151 -5.58 5.82 -26.88
C ASN A 151 -5.07 4.39 -27.12
N TYR A 152 -5.58 3.42 -26.34
CA TYR A 152 -5.26 2.01 -26.57
C TYR A 152 -5.81 1.50 -27.90
N GLU A 153 -7.07 1.78 -28.23
CA GLU A 153 -7.67 1.35 -29.49
C GLU A 153 -6.95 1.94 -30.70
N GLU A 154 -6.51 3.20 -30.62
CA GLU A 154 -5.76 3.88 -31.67
C GLU A 154 -4.34 3.31 -31.88
N HIS A 155 -3.68 2.86 -30.79
CA HIS A 155 -2.28 2.39 -30.81
C HIS A 155 -2.13 0.90 -30.51
N LYS A 156 -3.21 0.12 -30.63
CA LYS A 156 -3.30 -1.28 -30.20
C LYS A 156 -2.16 -2.16 -30.74
N ALA A 157 -1.90 -2.08 -32.05
CA ALA A 157 -0.86 -2.86 -32.70
C ALA A 157 0.55 -2.52 -32.20
N GLU A 158 0.80 -1.24 -31.89
CA GLU A 158 2.08 -0.79 -31.35
C GLU A 158 2.28 -1.28 -29.92
N ILE A 159 1.26 -1.14 -29.07
CA ILE A 159 1.28 -1.58 -27.67
C ILE A 159 1.47 -3.10 -27.58
N ILE A 160 0.80 -3.88 -28.42
CA ILE A 160 0.98 -5.34 -28.49
C ILE A 160 2.43 -5.68 -28.87
N ARG A 161 2.98 -5.01 -29.90
CA ARG A 161 4.36 -5.21 -30.35
C ARG A 161 5.39 -4.82 -29.29
N GLU A 162 5.23 -3.66 -28.65
CA GLU A 162 6.14 -3.15 -27.61
C GLU A 162 6.17 -4.06 -26.38
N ARG A 163 5.03 -4.63 -26.01
CA ARG A 163 4.94 -5.59 -24.90
C ARG A 163 5.38 -7.00 -25.28
N GLY A 164 5.73 -7.23 -26.55
CA GLY A 164 6.09 -8.54 -27.07
C GLY A 164 4.95 -9.55 -27.00
N TRP A 165 3.71 -9.08 -26.98
CA TRP A 165 2.52 -9.92 -26.97
C TRP A 165 2.18 -10.38 -28.39
N THR A 166 1.60 -11.57 -28.52
CA THR A 166 0.97 -11.98 -29.77
C THR A 166 -0.49 -11.54 -29.77
N GLU A 167 -1.02 -11.20 -30.94
CA GLU A 167 -2.43 -10.85 -31.07
C GLU A 167 -3.32 -12.02 -30.63
N GLY A 168 -4.30 -11.75 -29.76
CA GLY A 168 -5.15 -12.78 -29.15
C GLY A 168 -4.50 -13.56 -28.01
N SER A 169 -3.29 -13.18 -27.57
CA SER A 169 -2.65 -13.78 -26.39
C SER A 169 -3.47 -13.56 -25.13
N THR A 170 -3.31 -14.46 -24.17
CA THR A 170 -4.01 -14.38 -22.89
C THR A 170 -3.60 -13.15 -22.07
N GLU A 171 -2.35 -12.72 -22.22
CA GLU A 171 -1.81 -11.48 -21.65
C GLU A 171 -2.54 -10.25 -22.19
N GLN A 172 -2.75 -10.19 -23.52
CA GLN A 172 -3.51 -9.12 -24.17
C GLN A 172 -4.97 -9.13 -23.70
N VAL A 173 -5.65 -10.27 -23.73
CA VAL A 173 -7.07 -10.37 -23.34
C VAL A 173 -7.28 -9.87 -21.93
N LYS A 174 -6.42 -10.25 -20.98
CA LYS A 174 -6.49 -9.75 -19.60
C LYS A 174 -6.25 -8.25 -19.48
N TYR A 175 -5.31 -7.74 -20.27
CA TYR A 175 -5.04 -6.32 -20.28
C TYR A 175 -6.23 -5.53 -20.80
N GLU A 176 -6.87 -6.00 -21.88
CA GLU A 176 -8.10 -5.41 -22.42
C GLU A 176 -9.27 -5.49 -21.43
N GLU A 177 -9.50 -6.66 -20.83
CA GLU A 177 -10.51 -6.84 -19.78
C GLU A 177 -10.29 -5.85 -18.62
N ARG A 178 -9.04 -5.67 -18.16
CA ARG A 178 -8.67 -4.71 -17.12
C ARG A 178 -8.82 -3.26 -17.58
N LEU A 179 -8.45 -2.97 -18.82
CA LEU A 179 -8.48 -1.63 -19.39
C LEU A 179 -9.92 -1.11 -19.51
N HIS A 180 -10.88 -1.99 -19.87
CA HIS A 180 -12.29 -1.64 -20.00
C HIS A 180 -13.07 -1.70 -18.67
N GLN A 181 -12.45 -2.16 -17.58
CA GLN A 181 -13.09 -2.13 -16.26
C GLN A 181 -13.12 -0.71 -15.71
N LEU A 182 -14.33 -0.19 -15.55
CA LEU A 182 -14.62 1.11 -14.94
C LEU A 182 -14.54 1.00 -13.41
N GLU A 183 -13.34 1.13 -12.83
CA GLU A 183 -13.15 1.16 -11.38
C GLU A 183 -12.38 2.41 -10.94
N ALA A 184 -12.96 3.18 -10.01
CA ALA A 184 -12.25 4.28 -9.38
C ALA A 184 -11.17 3.77 -8.42
N THR A 185 -9.93 4.18 -8.67
CA THR A 185 -8.76 3.85 -7.83
C THR A 185 -8.09 5.10 -7.25
N ALA A 186 -8.43 6.29 -7.77
CA ALA A 186 -7.75 7.55 -7.50
C ALA A 186 -6.23 7.38 -7.56
N ARG A 187 -5.46 8.00 -6.64
CA ARG A 187 -4.00 7.77 -6.57
C ARG A 187 -3.62 6.49 -5.84
N PHE A 188 -4.56 5.78 -5.20
CA PHE A 188 -4.24 4.61 -4.38
C PHE A 188 -3.88 3.35 -5.18
N GLY A 189 -4.17 3.33 -6.48
CA GLY A 189 -3.88 2.21 -7.39
C GLY A 189 -4.83 1.00 -7.27
N PHE A 190 -5.59 0.91 -6.18
CA PHE A 190 -6.50 -0.21 -5.92
C PHE A 190 -7.87 0.27 -5.44
N SER A 191 -8.93 -0.27 -6.06
CA SER A 191 -10.32 0.09 -5.77
C SER A 191 -10.74 -0.28 -4.35
N ASN A 192 -10.26 -1.41 -3.82
CA ASN A 192 -10.51 -1.82 -2.44
C ASN A 192 -9.92 -0.86 -1.41
N ILE A 193 -8.70 -0.39 -1.64
CA ILE A 193 -8.02 0.56 -0.73
C ILE A 193 -8.77 1.89 -0.73
N PHE A 194 -9.07 2.40 -1.92
CA PHE A 194 -9.80 3.65 -2.05
C PHE A 194 -11.22 3.55 -1.47
N GLY A 195 -11.89 2.41 -1.68
CA GLY A 195 -13.18 2.10 -1.06
C GLY A 195 -13.12 2.15 0.47
N THR A 196 -12.09 1.56 1.10
CA THR A 196 -11.91 1.64 2.56
C THR A 196 -11.78 3.08 3.05
N VAL A 197 -10.97 3.89 2.35
CA VAL A 197 -10.75 5.30 2.66
C VAL A 197 -12.09 6.05 2.59
N MET A 198 -12.81 5.95 1.47
CA MET A 198 -14.09 6.65 1.29
C MET A 198 -15.16 6.18 2.27
N ALA A 199 -15.28 4.87 2.52
CA ALA A 199 -16.20 4.33 3.52
C ALA A 199 -15.90 4.89 4.93
N THR A 200 -14.62 4.90 5.32
CA THR A 200 -14.18 5.41 6.63
C THR A 200 -14.51 6.90 6.76
N LEU A 201 -14.10 7.73 5.80
CA LEU A 201 -14.30 9.18 5.86
C LEU A 201 -15.80 9.55 5.77
N SER A 202 -16.58 8.88 4.93
CA SER A 202 -18.03 9.10 4.81
C SER A 202 -18.78 8.78 6.09
N LEU A 203 -18.39 7.75 6.85
CA LEU A 203 -19.01 7.45 8.15
C LEU A 203 -18.74 8.53 9.20
N ILE A 204 -17.52 9.09 9.21
CA ILE A 204 -17.17 10.23 10.07
C ILE A 204 -18.01 11.45 9.69
N ALA A 205 -18.07 11.76 8.39
CA ALA A 205 -18.85 12.86 7.85
C ALA A 205 -20.35 12.71 8.14
N LEU A 206 -20.91 11.51 7.98
CA LEU A 206 -22.32 11.21 8.24
C LEU A 206 -22.67 11.42 9.72
N GLY A 207 -21.84 10.93 10.65
CA GLY A 207 -22.04 11.16 12.08
C GLY A 207 -22.01 12.64 12.45
N ALA A 208 -21.10 13.41 11.84
CA ALA A 208 -21.02 14.86 12.00
C ALA A 208 -22.23 15.59 11.38
N ALA A 209 -22.67 15.17 10.19
CA ALA A 209 -23.84 15.72 9.49
C ALA A 209 -25.11 15.52 10.31
N VAL A 210 -25.37 14.31 10.80
CA VAL A 210 -26.55 14.01 11.63
C VAL A 210 -26.54 14.86 12.90
N THR A 211 -25.38 15.00 13.55
CA THR A 211 -25.24 15.88 14.72
C THR A 211 -25.63 17.33 14.39
N LEU A 212 -25.18 17.87 13.26
CA LEU A 212 -25.51 19.23 12.82
C LEU A 212 -26.97 19.40 12.36
N LEU A 213 -27.53 18.43 11.65
CA LEU A 213 -28.89 18.48 11.11
C LEU A 213 -29.96 18.42 12.21
N LEU A 214 -29.65 17.73 13.31
CA LEU A 214 -30.50 17.70 14.50
C LEU A 214 -30.33 18.94 15.38
N SER A 215 -29.42 19.85 15.01
CA SER A 215 -29.20 21.13 15.69
C SER A 215 -29.88 22.25 14.89
N GLU A 216 -31.03 22.77 15.36
CA GLU A 216 -31.80 23.83 14.69
C GLU A 216 -30.95 25.01 14.16
N PRO A 217 -30.05 25.64 14.93
CA PRO A 217 -29.26 26.77 14.45
C PRO A 217 -28.18 26.41 13.41
N ARG A 218 -27.96 25.13 13.09
CA ARG A 218 -26.78 24.65 12.34
C ARG A 218 -27.12 23.77 11.14
N LYS A 219 -28.39 23.68 10.77
CA LYS A 219 -28.86 22.83 9.65
C LYS A 219 -28.16 23.11 8.33
N ALA A 220 -27.85 24.37 8.01
CA ALA A 220 -27.13 24.73 6.79
C ALA A 220 -25.74 24.08 6.70
N GLU A 221 -24.95 24.14 7.78
CA GLU A 221 -23.66 23.45 7.87
C GLU A 221 -23.87 21.92 7.78
N GLY A 222 -24.93 21.42 8.41
CA GLY A 222 -25.34 20.01 8.32
C GLY A 222 -25.60 19.53 6.90
N TYR A 223 -26.27 20.33 6.06
CA TYR A 223 -26.49 20.00 4.64
C TYR A 223 -25.18 19.96 3.85
N VAL A 224 -24.25 20.88 4.11
CA VAL A 224 -22.93 20.88 3.45
C VAL A 224 -22.15 19.61 3.79
N ILE A 225 -22.12 19.22 5.07
CA ILE A 225 -21.42 17.99 5.49
C ILE A 225 -22.15 16.73 5.02
N ALA A 226 -23.50 16.75 4.97
CA ALA A 226 -24.27 15.65 4.39
C ALA A 226 -23.99 15.48 2.89
N ALA A 227 -23.84 16.58 2.15
CA ALA A 227 -23.46 16.55 0.74
C ALA A 227 -22.04 15.98 0.55
N ALA A 228 -21.08 16.35 1.41
CA ALA A 228 -19.75 15.75 1.41
C ALA A 228 -19.81 14.25 1.71
N ALA A 229 -20.56 13.84 2.75
CA ALA A 229 -20.73 12.42 3.09
C ALA A 229 -21.34 11.63 1.91
N MET A 230 -22.38 12.18 1.27
CA MET A 230 -23.03 11.59 0.09
C MET A 230 -22.08 11.48 -1.08
N MET A 231 -21.29 12.53 -1.36
CA MET A 231 -20.26 12.50 -2.39
C MET A 231 -19.29 11.34 -2.15
N GLY A 232 -18.83 11.15 -0.90
CA GLY A 232 -17.97 10.03 -0.58
C GLY A 232 -18.63 8.65 -0.72
N LEU A 233 -19.92 8.53 -0.43
CA LEU A 233 -20.68 7.29 -0.65
C LEU A 233 -20.89 6.98 -2.14
N ILE A 234 -21.12 8.01 -2.96
CA ILE A 234 -21.18 7.86 -4.43
C ILE A 234 -19.83 7.39 -4.94
N THR A 235 -18.74 8.00 -4.49
CA THR A 235 -17.38 7.58 -4.86
C THR A 235 -17.07 6.16 -4.40
N LEU A 236 -17.50 5.75 -3.20
CA LEU A 236 -17.42 4.35 -2.77
C LEU A 236 -18.13 3.42 -3.77
N GLY A 237 -19.31 3.82 -4.26
CA GLY A 237 -20.01 3.11 -5.33
C GLY A 237 -19.19 2.99 -6.62
N LEU A 238 -18.52 4.07 -7.04
CA LEU A 238 -17.64 4.10 -8.22
C LEU A 238 -16.40 3.22 -8.09
N THR A 239 -15.99 2.85 -6.86
CA THR A 239 -14.88 1.90 -6.67
C THR A 239 -15.29 0.46 -7.00
N PHE A 240 -16.59 0.14 -7.01
CA PHE A 240 -17.09 -1.24 -7.08
C PHE A 240 -16.50 -2.19 -6.01
N SER A 241 -15.92 -1.66 -4.93
CA SER A 241 -15.38 -2.46 -3.83
C SER A 241 -16.50 -3.04 -2.97
N LYS A 242 -16.92 -4.26 -3.30
CA LYS A 242 -17.89 -5.03 -2.51
C LYS A 242 -17.42 -5.25 -1.07
N GLY A 243 -16.11 -5.44 -0.87
CA GLY A 243 -15.50 -5.62 0.44
C GLY A 243 -15.65 -4.39 1.33
N ALA A 244 -15.35 -3.19 0.79
CA ALA A 244 -15.44 -1.94 1.55
C ALA A 244 -16.90 -1.62 1.91
N LEU A 245 -17.81 -1.78 0.95
CA LEU A 245 -19.24 -1.58 1.16
C LEU A 245 -19.80 -2.53 2.23
N LEU A 246 -19.46 -3.82 2.14
CA LEU A 246 -19.92 -4.82 3.11
C LEU A 246 -19.35 -4.56 4.50
N ALA A 247 -18.05 -4.23 4.61
CA ALA A 247 -17.43 -3.87 5.88
C ALA A 247 -18.10 -2.65 6.53
N MET A 248 -18.43 -1.62 5.73
CA MET A 248 -19.17 -0.44 6.20
C MET A 248 -20.55 -0.81 6.73
N ILE A 249 -21.31 -1.63 5.98
CA ILE A 249 -22.66 -2.08 6.39
C ILE A 249 -22.57 -2.88 7.70
N ILE A 250 -21.65 -3.85 7.79
CA ILE A 250 -21.43 -4.65 9.00
C ILE A 250 -21.09 -3.75 10.19
N ALA A 251 -20.18 -2.77 10.01
CA ALA A 251 -19.79 -1.86 11.08
C ALA A 251 -20.94 -0.97 11.56
N VAL A 252 -21.77 -0.45 10.65
CA VAL A 252 -22.95 0.36 10.99
C VAL A 252 -23.98 -0.46 11.75
N VAL A 253 -24.32 -1.65 11.25
CA VAL A 253 -25.29 -2.56 11.89
C VAL A 253 -24.78 -3.00 13.27
N ALA A 254 -23.51 -3.41 13.37
CA ALA A 254 -22.90 -3.79 14.63
C ALA A 254 -22.89 -2.62 15.62
N THR A 255 -22.53 -1.42 15.19
CA THR A 255 -22.54 -0.22 16.04
C THR A 255 -23.94 0.08 16.57
N GLY A 256 -24.97 0.01 15.71
CA GLY A 256 -26.37 0.20 16.11
C GLY A 256 -26.86 -0.87 17.09
N MET A 257 -26.54 -2.14 16.84
CA MET A 257 -26.91 -3.27 17.71
C MET A 257 -26.22 -3.17 19.08
N VAL A 258 -24.93 -2.89 19.10
CA VAL A 258 -24.15 -2.69 20.34
C VAL A 258 -24.71 -1.50 21.13
N CYS A 259 -25.09 -0.41 20.45
CA CYS A 259 -25.75 0.74 21.05
C CYS A 259 -27.06 0.34 21.74
N ALA A 260 -27.97 -0.30 21.00
CA ALA A 260 -29.27 -0.72 21.52
C ALA A 260 -29.12 -1.68 22.72
N VAL A 261 -28.25 -2.68 22.62
CA VAL A 261 -27.99 -3.64 23.70
C VAL A 261 -27.36 -2.95 24.90
N SER A 262 -26.38 -2.06 24.70
CA SER A 262 -25.73 -1.31 25.79
C SER A 262 -26.73 -0.44 26.56
N HIS A 263 -27.68 0.18 25.85
CA HIS A 263 -28.73 1.00 26.44
C HIS A 263 -29.73 0.16 27.25
N VAL A 264 -30.19 -0.98 26.72
CA VAL A 264 -31.17 -1.86 27.38
C VAL A 264 -30.55 -2.57 28.59
N LEU A 265 -29.34 -3.12 28.44
CA LEU A 265 -28.67 -3.94 29.46
C LEU A 265 -27.73 -3.15 30.37
N LYS A 266 -27.63 -1.82 30.19
CA LYS A 266 -26.73 -0.92 30.93
C LYS A 266 -25.28 -1.41 30.95
N LEU A 267 -24.80 -1.91 29.81
CA LEU A 267 -23.45 -2.43 29.66
C LEU A 267 -22.47 -1.29 29.38
N GLY A 268 -21.40 -1.22 30.17
CA GLY A 268 -20.39 -0.16 30.01
C GLY A 268 -19.39 -0.41 28.88
N ALA A 269 -18.35 0.43 28.81
CA ALA A 269 -17.34 0.46 27.75
C ALA A 269 -16.62 -0.87 27.46
N ALA A 270 -16.60 -1.83 28.38
CA ALA A 270 -16.03 -3.16 28.13
C ALA A 270 -16.80 -3.92 27.03
N TRP A 271 -18.13 -3.76 26.97
CA TRP A 271 -18.99 -4.37 25.95
C TRP A 271 -18.65 -3.87 24.55
N TRP A 272 -18.50 -2.55 24.40
CA TRP A 272 -18.08 -1.93 23.14
C TRP A 272 -16.72 -2.43 22.65
N ARG A 273 -15.77 -2.68 23.56
CA ARG A 273 -14.46 -3.27 23.21
C ARG A 273 -14.59 -4.71 22.73
N ILE A 274 -15.34 -5.53 23.46
CA ILE A 274 -15.59 -6.93 23.09
C ILE A 274 -16.24 -6.98 21.72
N ALA A 275 -17.29 -6.18 21.50
CA ALA A 275 -17.97 -6.13 20.21
C ALA A 275 -17.04 -5.71 19.07
N ALA A 276 -16.20 -4.69 19.26
CA ALA A 276 -15.23 -4.26 18.26
C ALA A 276 -14.25 -5.40 17.88
N VAL A 277 -13.69 -6.09 18.89
CA VAL A 277 -12.78 -7.24 18.68
C VAL A 277 -13.51 -8.38 17.99
N VAL A 278 -14.72 -8.72 18.42
CA VAL A 278 -15.54 -9.79 17.83
C VAL A 278 -15.84 -9.49 16.36
N VAL A 279 -16.23 -8.26 16.02
CA VAL A 279 -16.53 -7.89 14.63
C VAL A 279 -15.31 -8.04 13.73
N VAL A 280 -14.15 -7.55 14.14
CA VAL A 280 -12.91 -7.72 13.36
C VAL A 280 -12.52 -9.20 13.27
N ALA A 281 -12.66 -9.97 14.36
CA ALA A 281 -12.41 -11.40 14.37
C ALA A 281 -13.37 -12.19 13.48
N MET A 282 -14.63 -11.77 13.31
CA MET A 282 -15.56 -12.38 12.36
C MET A 282 -15.07 -12.24 10.91
N GLY A 283 -14.41 -11.14 10.56
CA GLY A 283 -13.78 -10.98 9.24
C GLY A 283 -12.69 -12.04 8.99
N LEU A 284 -11.84 -12.29 10.00
CA LEU A 284 -10.85 -13.37 9.96
C LEU A 284 -11.53 -14.75 9.85
N GLY A 285 -12.57 -14.97 10.64
CA GLY A 285 -13.36 -16.19 10.63
C GLY A 285 -14.02 -16.45 9.28
N ALA A 286 -14.51 -15.43 8.58
CA ALA A 286 -15.14 -15.58 7.27
C ALA A 286 -14.15 -16.13 6.21
N VAL A 287 -12.91 -15.64 6.21
CA VAL A 287 -11.85 -16.15 5.31
C VAL A 287 -11.49 -17.58 5.69
N ALA A 288 -11.31 -17.88 6.99
CA ALA A 288 -10.99 -19.22 7.46
C ALA A 288 -12.08 -20.24 7.14
N VAL A 289 -13.36 -19.89 7.38
CA VAL A 289 -14.52 -20.72 7.02
C VAL A 289 -14.55 -20.96 5.52
N ARG A 290 -14.38 -19.91 4.69
CA ARG A 290 -14.31 -20.07 3.24
C ARG A 290 -13.17 -21.01 2.82
N GLY A 291 -12.01 -20.89 3.46
CA GLY A 291 -10.87 -21.77 3.25
C GLY A 291 -11.17 -23.23 3.59
N ALA A 292 -11.84 -23.47 4.72
CA ALA A 292 -12.23 -24.81 5.18
C ALA A 292 -13.27 -25.48 4.27
N MET A 293 -14.07 -24.70 3.53
CA MET A 293 -15.00 -25.24 2.53
C MET A 293 -14.29 -25.81 1.29
N GLY A 294 -12.99 -25.56 1.12
CA GLY A 294 -12.21 -26.03 -0.02
C GLY A 294 -12.46 -25.26 -1.32
N PRO A 295 -11.71 -25.59 -2.40
CA PRO A 295 -11.88 -24.95 -3.69
C PRO A 295 -13.20 -25.36 -4.34
N PRO A 296 -13.89 -24.43 -5.06
CA PRO A 296 -15.09 -24.78 -5.79
C PRO A 296 -14.73 -25.73 -6.95
N GLU A 297 -15.70 -26.52 -7.41
CA GLU A 297 -15.51 -27.46 -8.54
C GLU A 297 -15.29 -26.71 -9.87
N THR A 298 -15.82 -25.50 -9.99
CA THR A 298 -15.71 -24.68 -11.21
C THR A 298 -15.25 -23.25 -10.89
N ALA A 299 -14.77 -22.55 -11.92
CA ALA A 299 -14.35 -21.16 -11.82
C ALA A 299 -15.49 -20.16 -11.47
N ALA A 300 -16.76 -20.60 -11.53
CA ALA A 300 -17.93 -19.76 -11.27
C ALA A 300 -18.18 -19.46 -9.78
N GLY A 301 -17.41 -20.09 -8.87
CA GLY A 301 -17.52 -19.85 -7.43
C GLY A 301 -16.88 -18.55 -6.93
N GLU A 302 -17.17 -18.19 -5.68
CA GLU A 302 -16.45 -17.15 -4.96
C GLU A 302 -14.98 -17.59 -4.78
N ARG A 303 -14.03 -16.80 -5.28
CA ARG A 303 -12.58 -17.11 -5.28
C ARG A 303 -11.75 -16.12 -4.47
N SER A 304 -12.28 -14.92 -4.23
CA SER A 304 -11.57 -13.79 -3.62
C SER A 304 -11.15 -14.10 -2.19
N LEU A 305 -12.04 -14.64 -1.36
CA LEU A 305 -11.75 -15.04 0.01
C LEU A 305 -10.96 -16.36 0.06
N LEU A 306 -11.20 -17.27 -0.87
CA LEU A 306 -10.40 -18.50 -0.99
C LEU A 306 -8.93 -18.21 -1.29
N PHE A 307 -8.65 -17.31 -2.23
CA PHE A 307 -7.28 -16.94 -2.57
C PHE A 307 -6.59 -16.20 -1.43
N ARG A 308 -7.31 -15.36 -0.67
CA ARG A 308 -6.79 -14.78 0.58
C ARG A 308 -6.43 -15.83 1.62
N TRP A 309 -7.24 -16.86 1.77
CA TRP A 309 -6.89 -18.00 2.62
C TRP A 309 -5.61 -18.70 2.15
N HIS A 310 -5.42 -18.87 0.83
CA HIS A 310 -4.16 -19.39 0.29
C HIS A 310 -2.96 -18.47 0.56
N TYR A 311 -3.16 -17.14 0.54
CA TYR A 311 -2.11 -16.19 0.94
C TYR A 311 -1.72 -16.37 2.41
N TRP A 312 -2.71 -16.60 3.28
CA TRP A 312 -2.45 -16.79 4.71
C TRP A 312 -1.74 -18.11 4.99
N GLN A 313 -2.07 -19.19 4.29
CA GLN A 313 -1.33 -20.46 4.39
C GLN A 313 0.13 -20.30 3.94
N ALA A 314 0.38 -19.52 2.88
CA ALA A 314 1.74 -19.25 2.45
C ALA A 314 2.49 -18.40 3.48
N ALA A 315 1.84 -17.37 4.02
CA ALA A 315 2.40 -16.51 5.06
C ALA A 315 2.65 -17.25 6.39
N GLU A 316 1.83 -18.23 6.74
CA GLU A 316 2.04 -19.12 7.89
C GLU A 316 3.35 -19.90 7.73
N ARG A 317 3.60 -20.50 6.56
CA ARG A 317 4.86 -21.20 6.27
C ARG A 317 6.07 -20.28 6.34
N MET A 318 5.92 -19.02 5.92
CA MET A 318 6.98 -18.00 6.04
C MET A 318 7.26 -17.68 7.52
N LEU A 319 6.22 -17.55 8.33
CA LEU A 319 6.35 -17.31 9.77
C LEU A 319 6.97 -18.51 10.50
N GLU A 320 6.67 -19.74 10.08
CA GLU A 320 7.29 -20.95 10.63
C GLU A 320 8.79 -21.04 10.33
N GLN A 321 9.22 -20.52 9.18
CA GLN A 321 10.64 -20.47 8.78
C GLN A 321 11.43 -19.47 9.64
N ASP A 322 10.92 -18.25 9.77
CA ASP A 322 11.60 -17.15 10.49
C ASP A 322 10.66 -16.49 11.53
N PRO A 323 10.32 -17.18 12.65
CA PRO A 323 9.30 -16.70 13.59
C PRO A 323 9.73 -15.46 14.39
N ILE A 324 11.05 -15.28 14.58
CA ILE A 324 11.60 -14.19 15.39
C ILE A 324 11.67 -12.91 14.56
N THR A 325 12.33 -12.97 13.41
CA THR A 325 12.61 -11.81 12.57
C THR A 325 11.55 -11.56 11.50
N GLY A 326 10.81 -12.59 11.10
CA GLY A 326 10.06 -12.58 9.85
C GLY A 326 10.99 -12.60 8.65
N ILE A 327 10.39 -12.70 7.45
CA ILE A 327 11.14 -12.79 6.18
C ILE A 327 11.55 -11.45 5.58
N GLY A 328 11.07 -10.32 6.13
CA GLY A 328 11.28 -8.97 5.58
C GLY A 328 10.11 -8.49 4.69
N PRO A 329 9.64 -7.23 4.84
CA PRO A 329 8.50 -6.69 4.07
C PRO A 329 8.65 -6.77 2.56
N GLY A 330 9.86 -6.54 2.03
CA GLY A 330 10.16 -6.55 0.60
C GLY A 330 10.32 -7.94 -0.01
N ARG A 331 10.34 -8.98 0.82
CA ARG A 331 10.65 -10.36 0.41
C ARG A 331 9.40 -11.24 0.31
N PHE A 332 8.21 -10.74 0.64
CA PHE A 332 7.00 -11.56 0.63
C PHE A 332 6.75 -12.25 -0.73
N GLN A 333 6.83 -11.51 -1.83
CA GLN A 333 6.53 -12.05 -3.17
C GLN A 333 7.42 -13.24 -3.53
N GLN A 334 8.73 -13.15 -3.31
CA GLN A 334 9.66 -14.23 -3.66
C GLN A 334 9.44 -15.50 -2.83
N HIS A 335 9.12 -15.36 -1.54
CA HIS A 335 8.78 -16.51 -0.71
C HIS A 335 7.39 -17.05 -1.09
N TYR A 336 6.47 -16.18 -1.50
CA TYR A 336 5.14 -16.59 -1.94
C TYR A 336 5.21 -17.48 -3.18
N LEU A 337 6.08 -17.18 -4.15
CA LEU A 337 6.26 -18.00 -5.36
C LEU A 337 6.66 -19.46 -5.06
N THR A 338 7.38 -19.71 -3.97
CA THR A 338 7.83 -21.06 -3.58
C THR A 338 6.88 -21.76 -2.61
N THR A 339 6.06 -21.01 -1.88
CA THR A 339 5.20 -21.54 -0.81
C THR A 339 3.72 -21.50 -1.15
N LYS A 340 3.29 -20.86 -2.25
CA LYS A 340 1.86 -20.74 -2.58
C LYS A 340 1.19 -22.10 -2.84
N ASN A 341 -0.13 -22.12 -2.68
CA ASN A 341 -0.94 -23.24 -3.15
C ASN A 341 -0.93 -23.23 -4.69
N PRO A 342 -0.62 -24.35 -5.38
CA PRO A 342 -0.61 -24.41 -6.84
C PRO A 342 -1.99 -24.13 -7.47
N LEU A 343 -3.08 -24.34 -6.73
CA LEU A 343 -4.43 -23.94 -7.17
C LEU A 343 -4.63 -22.43 -7.21
N ASN A 344 -3.76 -21.65 -6.55
CA ASN A 344 -3.79 -20.21 -6.60
C ASN A 344 -2.93 -19.68 -7.76
N PRO A 345 -3.55 -19.13 -8.80
CA PRO A 345 -2.84 -18.67 -9.99
C PRO A 345 -2.28 -17.25 -9.81
N GLU A 346 -2.58 -16.57 -8.70
CA GLU A 346 -2.07 -15.23 -8.42
C GLU A 346 -0.60 -15.25 -7.95
N GLU A 347 0.08 -14.14 -8.16
CA GLU A 347 1.43 -13.84 -7.71
C GLU A 347 1.37 -12.52 -6.95
N VAL A 348 1.33 -12.59 -5.61
CA VAL A 348 1.08 -11.43 -4.75
C VAL A 348 2.30 -11.03 -3.95
N SER A 349 2.39 -9.74 -3.60
CA SER A 349 3.46 -9.17 -2.76
C SER A 349 3.02 -8.88 -1.32
N ASP A 350 1.76 -9.14 -0.97
CA ASP A 350 1.21 -8.92 0.37
C ASP A 350 0.08 -9.95 0.65
N PRO A 351 -0.07 -10.44 1.88
CA PRO A 351 -1.10 -11.42 2.23
C PRO A 351 -2.53 -10.88 2.30
N HIS A 352 -2.74 -9.60 1.99
CA HIS A 352 -4.00 -8.86 2.03
C HIS A 352 -4.67 -8.92 3.40
N ASN A 353 -3.85 -8.90 4.45
CA ASN A 353 -4.29 -8.85 5.83
C ASN A 353 -3.19 -8.18 6.65
N VAL A 354 -3.49 -7.04 7.27
CA VAL A 354 -2.48 -6.25 8.00
C VAL A 354 -1.82 -7.03 9.14
N PHE A 355 -2.53 -7.93 9.81
CA PHE A 355 -1.95 -8.73 10.90
C PHE A 355 -1.02 -9.81 10.35
N VAL A 356 -1.46 -10.54 9.32
CA VAL A 356 -0.65 -11.58 8.67
C VAL A 356 0.57 -10.95 8.00
N ALA A 357 0.42 -9.78 7.38
CA ALA A 357 1.53 -9.03 6.77
C ALA A 357 2.58 -8.70 7.81
N TYR A 358 2.21 -8.04 8.92
CA TYR A 358 3.16 -7.70 9.97
C TYR A 358 3.80 -8.93 10.60
N LEU A 359 3.03 -9.96 10.96
CA LEU A 359 3.56 -11.16 11.59
C LEU A 359 4.55 -11.90 10.67
N SER A 360 4.16 -12.22 9.44
CA SER A 360 5.02 -12.98 8.52
C SER A 360 6.29 -12.22 8.11
N THR A 361 6.23 -10.89 7.98
CA THR A 361 7.35 -10.09 7.49
C THR A 361 8.26 -9.54 8.59
N LEU A 362 7.77 -9.34 9.81
CA LEU A 362 8.52 -8.74 10.92
C LEU A 362 8.59 -9.61 12.20
N GLY A 363 8.01 -10.83 12.20
CA GLY A 363 8.03 -11.76 13.32
C GLY A 363 7.55 -11.13 14.64
N ILE A 364 8.41 -11.10 15.65
CA ILE A 364 8.11 -10.49 16.97
C ILE A 364 7.88 -8.97 16.84
N GLY A 365 8.63 -8.29 15.95
CA GLY A 365 8.38 -6.88 15.62
C GLY A 365 6.99 -6.65 15.04
N GLY A 366 6.55 -7.58 14.20
CA GLY A 366 5.20 -7.61 13.65
C GLY A 366 4.13 -7.82 14.71
N ALA A 367 4.34 -8.77 15.63
CA ALA A 367 3.46 -9.01 16.76
C ALA A 367 3.28 -7.75 17.62
N ALA A 368 4.36 -6.99 17.84
CA ALA A 368 4.29 -5.73 18.57
C ALA A 368 3.37 -4.70 17.87
N TRP A 369 3.46 -4.60 16.55
CA TRP A 369 2.61 -3.70 15.74
C TRP A 369 1.15 -4.16 15.68
N VAL A 370 0.89 -5.46 15.61
CA VAL A 370 -0.47 -6.02 15.76
C VAL A 370 -1.06 -5.62 17.11
N MET A 371 -0.27 -5.66 18.19
CA MET A 371 -0.72 -5.22 19.52
C MET A 371 -1.04 -3.71 19.57
N VAL A 372 -0.34 -2.87 18.80
CA VAL A 372 -0.70 -1.44 18.65
C VAL A 372 -2.07 -1.31 18.00
N LEU A 373 -2.35 -2.04 16.92
CA LEU A 373 -3.64 -2.00 16.23
C LEU A 373 -4.78 -2.51 17.11
N ILE A 374 -4.58 -3.62 17.85
CA ILE A 374 -5.56 -4.12 18.82
C ILE A 374 -5.82 -3.09 19.92
N ALA A 375 -4.77 -2.44 20.43
CA ALA A 375 -4.91 -1.38 21.44
C ALA A 375 -5.66 -0.14 20.89
N MET A 376 -5.44 0.20 19.62
CA MET A 376 -6.19 1.26 18.93
C MET A 376 -7.67 0.86 18.75
N LEU A 377 -7.97 -0.36 18.29
CA LEU A 377 -9.34 -0.87 18.18
C LEU A 377 -10.08 -0.78 19.52
N CYS A 378 -9.47 -1.31 20.59
CA CYS A 378 -10.04 -1.26 21.93
C CYS A 378 -10.17 0.18 22.46
N GLY A 379 -9.28 1.07 22.02
CA GLY A 379 -9.30 2.48 22.36
C GLY A 379 -10.44 3.26 21.69
N ALA A 380 -10.85 2.86 20.48
CA ALA A 380 -11.93 3.50 19.73
C ALA A 380 -13.29 3.38 20.45
N ALA A 381 -13.52 2.29 21.20
CA ALA A 381 -14.67 2.15 22.10
C ALA A 381 -14.76 3.26 23.17
N GLY A 382 -13.64 3.94 23.47
CA GLY A 382 -13.59 5.09 24.36
C GLY A 382 -14.35 6.33 23.84
N CYS A 383 -14.59 6.45 22.53
CA CYS A 383 -15.44 7.49 21.95
C CYS A 383 -16.87 7.37 22.45
N VAL A 384 -17.35 6.14 22.59
CA VAL A 384 -18.76 5.84 22.88
C VAL A 384 -19.07 5.92 24.37
N LYS A 385 -18.09 5.61 25.25
CA LYS A 385 -18.21 5.73 26.71
C LYS A 385 -18.72 7.10 27.17
N ARG A 386 -18.41 8.17 26.43
CA ARG A 386 -18.83 9.53 26.79
C ARG A 386 -20.30 9.82 26.48
N LEU A 387 -20.98 8.97 25.69
CA LEU A 387 -22.43 9.07 25.48
C LEU A 387 -23.20 8.85 26.79
N GLU A 388 -22.65 8.06 27.71
CA GLU A 388 -23.27 7.73 28.99
C GLU A 388 -23.10 8.83 30.04
N THR A 389 -22.18 9.78 29.84
CA THR A 389 -21.76 10.77 30.85
C THR A 389 -22.04 12.22 30.51
N ASP A 390 -22.18 12.57 29.23
CA ASP A 390 -22.43 13.96 28.79
C ASP A 390 -23.91 14.18 28.45
N GLU A 391 -24.57 15.09 29.17
CA GLU A 391 -25.80 15.71 28.68
C GLU A 391 -25.50 16.50 27.39
N MET A 392 -26.38 16.37 26.41
CA MET A 392 -26.23 16.93 25.06
C MET A 392 -26.24 18.47 25.09
N LYS A 393 -25.08 19.12 25.25
CA LYS A 393 -24.94 20.58 25.07
C LYS A 393 -24.67 20.90 23.61
N VAL A 394 -25.74 21.00 22.81
CA VAL A 394 -25.68 21.21 21.35
C VAL A 394 -25.40 22.68 20.96
N ASP A 395 -25.42 23.61 21.91
CA ASP A 395 -25.49 25.05 21.60
C ASP A 395 -24.22 25.85 21.89
N ALA A 396 -23.04 25.23 22.02
CA ALA A 396 -21.80 25.97 22.24
C ALA A 396 -21.42 26.84 21.02
N PRO A 397 -21.07 28.14 21.17
CA PRO A 397 -20.66 28.99 20.06
C PRO A 397 -19.41 28.42 19.36
N PRO A 398 -19.17 28.76 18.08
CA PRO A 398 -17.96 28.30 17.40
C PRO A 398 -16.74 28.82 18.15
N LEU A 399 -15.67 28.02 18.17
CA LEU A 399 -14.39 28.46 18.66
C LEU A 399 -13.95 29.69 17.86
N ASN A 400 -13.69 30.79 18.56
CA ASN A 400 -13.16 32.02 17.97
C ASN A 400 -11.62 31.97 17.94
N GLU A 401 -11.10 30.95 17.27
CA GLU A 401 -9.69 30.63 17.20
C GLU A 401 -9.22 30.79 15.74
N PRO A 402 -8.74 31.98 15.34
CA PRO A 402 -8.33 32.26 13.95
C PRO A 402 -7.26 31.31 13.42
N TRP A 403 -6.43 30.76 14.31
CA TRP A 403 -5.38 29.82 13.95
C TRP A 403 -5.91 28.51 13.36
N LEU A 404 -7.16 28.11 13.65
CA LEU A 404 -7.77 26.91 13.05
C LEU A 404 -7.97 27.09 11.54
N TRP A 405 -8.41 28.27 11.10
CA TRP A 405 -8.47 28.62 9.67
C TRP A 405 -7.07 28.72 9.07
N GLY A 406 -6.14 29.38 9.76
CA GLY A 406 -4.74 29.47 9.32
C GLY A 406 -4.13 28.07 9.11
N ALA A 407 -4.39 27.13 10.01
CA ALA A 407 -3.92 25.76 9.90
C ALA A 407 -4.59 24.99 8.76
N ALA A 408 -5.89 25.18 8.53
CA ALA A 408 -6.61 24.57 7.41
C ALA A 408 -6.11 25.10 6.06
N ILE A 409 -5.95 26.42 5.94
CA ILE A 409 -5.38 27.09 4.75
C ILE A 409 -3.97 26.59 4.50
N ALA A 410 -3.09 26.61 5.51
CA ALA A 410 -1.72 26.15 5.36
C ALA A 410 -1.65 24.67 4.95
N ALA A 411 -2.48 23.81 5.53
CA ALA A 411 -2.55 22.41 5.12
C ALA A 411 -3.02 22.24 3.67
N GLY A 412 -4.06 22.98 3.26
CA GLY A 412 -4.58 22.93 1.89
C GLY A 412 -3.57 23.47 0.87
N VAL A 413 -2.94 24.60 1.15
CA VAL A 413 -1.90 25.19 0.29
C VAL A 413 -0.70 24.25 0.18
N LEU A 414 -0.22 23.68 1.28
CA LEU A 414 0.94 22.79 1.24
C LEU A 414 0.62 21.46 0.54
N ALA A 415 -0.47 20.77 0.92
CA ALA A 415 -0.77 19.46 0.38
C ALA A 415 -1.28 19.54 -1.06
N CYS A 416 -2.34 20.31 -1.29
CA CYS A 416 -2.88 20.47 -2.63
C CYS A 416 -1.86 21.21 -3.51
N GLY A 417 -1.22 22.29 -3.04
CA GLY A 417 -0.25 23.02 -3.86
C GLY A 417 0.94 22.16 -4.28
N THR A 418 1.42 21.27 -3.41
CA THR A 418 2.45 20.29 -3.80
C THR A 418 1.93 19.32 -4.87
N GLN A 419 0.69 18.83 -4.73
CA GLN A 419 0.05 18.03 -5.78
C GLN A 419 -0.02 18.80 -7.11
N TYR A 420 -0.47 20.05 -7.09
CA TYR A 420 -0.56 20.85 -8.31
C TYR A 420 0.82 21.02 -8.95
N ILE A 421 1.85 21.35 -8.18
CA ILE A 421 3.23 21.48 -8.70
C ILE A 421 3.73 20.16 -9.28
N ALA A 422 3.46 19.03 -8.62
CA ALA A 422 3.86 17.72 -9.12
C ALA A 422 3.17 17.35 -10.44
N GLU A 423 1.93 17.82 -10.64
CA GLU A 423 1.05 17.32 -11.70
C GLU A 423 0.58 18.39 -12.69
N TRP A 424 1.15 19.60 -12.62
CA TRP A 424 0.67 20.77 -13.37
C TRP A 424 0.58 20.52 -14.87
N HIS A 425 1.51 19.73 -15.42
CA HIS A 425 1.57 19.37 -16.83
C HIS A 425 0.43 18.43 -17.28
N ARG A 426 -0.35 17.85 -16.34
CA ARG A 426 -1.57 17.07 -16.63
C ARG A 426 -2.83 17.94 -16.64
N TYR A 427 -2.76 19.12 -16.05
CA TYR A 427 -3.95 19.96 -15.88
C TYR A 427 -4.15 20.92 -17.05
N TRP A 428 -5.29 20.75 -17.71
CA TRP A 428 -5.90 21.79 -18.55
C TRP A 428 -6.54 22.88 -17.68
N ILE A 429 -6.95 23.99 -18.28
CA ILE A 429 -7.53 25.15 -17.57
C ILE A 429 -8.76 24.73 -16.76
N GLU A 430 -9.64 23.92 -17.34
CA GLU A 430 -10.87 23.43 -16.72
C GLU A 430 -10.58 22.51 -15.53
N THR A 431 -9.63 21.58 -15.69
CA THR A 431 -9.21 20.68 -14.61
C THR A 431 -8.48 21.42 -13.50
N SER A 432 -7.73 22.48 -13.83
CA SER A 432 -7.12 23.38 -12.85
C SER A 432 -8.20 24.11 -12.04
N ALA A 433 -9.27 24.57 -12.68
CA ALA A 433 -10.38 25.23 -11.99
C ALA A 433 -11.12 24.28 -11.04
N LEU A 434 -11.38 23.03 -11.47
CA LEU A 434 -11.96 21.98 -10.63
C LEU A 434 -11.07 21.65 -9.44
N TRP A 435 -9.75 21.56 -9.66
CA TRP A 435 -8.77 21.31 -8.61
C TRP A 435 -8.71 22.47 -7.59
N VAL A 436 -8.75 23.73 -8.05
CA VAL A 436 -8.81 24.91 -7.16
C VAL A 436 -10.11 24.86 -6.34
N ALA A 437 -11.25 24.61 -6.98
CA ALA A 437 -12.54 24.52 -6.29
C ALA A 437 -12.54 23.42 -5.22
N ALA A 438 -12.01 22.24 -5.52
CA ALA A 438 -11.88 21.14 -4.57
C ALA A 438 -10.95 21.51 -3.39
N SER A 439 -9.84 22.22 -3.66
CA SER A 439 -8.91 22.70 -2.63
C SER A 439 -9.52 23.75 -1.72
N VAL A 440 -10.30 24.69 -2.28
CA VAL A 440 -11.04 25.68 -1.48
C VAL A 440 -12.11 25.01 -0.62
N LEU A 441 -12.87 24.06 -1.18
CA LEU A 441 -13.87 23.30 -0.44
C LEU A 441 -13.26 22.46 0.68
N PHE A 442 -12.09 21.85 0.46
CA PHE A 442 -11.31 21.18 1.50
C PHE A 442 -11.04 22.11 2.68
N VAL A 443 -10.54 23.33 2.43
CA VAL A 443 -10.26 24.33 3.46
C VAL A 443 -11.53 24.76 4.20
N ILE A 444 -12.62 25.01 3.46
CA ILE A 444 -13.92 25.43 4.02
C ILE A 444 -14.48 24.36 4.95
N ILE A 445 -14.58 23.11 4.50
CA ILE A 445 -15.12 22.00 5.29
C ILE A 445 -14.25 21.77 6.53
N THR A 446 -12.93 21.78 6.37
CA THR A 446 -11.98 21.59 7.47
C THR A 446 -12.14 22.69 8.52
N GLY A 447 -12.11 23.97 8.11
CA GLY A 447 -12.23 25.10 9.03
C GLY A 447 -13.60 25.20 9.69
N MET A 448 -14.67 24.87 8.97
CA MET A 448 -16.03 24.82 9.51
C MET A 448 -16.16 23.75 10.60
N LEU A 449 -15.77 22.51 10.33
CA LEU A 449 -15.87 21.41 11.30
C LEU A 449 -14.91 21.56 12.48
N ALA A 450 -13.68 22.04 12.26
CA ALA A 450 -12.67 22.15 13.31
C ALA A 450 -13.06 23.13 14.43
N ARG A 451 -13.88 24.13 14.11
CA ARG A 451 -14.33 25.17 15.05
C ARG A 451 -15.57 24.78 15.84
N ARG A 452 -16.19 23.66 15.51
CA ARG A 452 -17.45 23.20 16.12
C ARG A 452 -17.19 22.01 17.04
N ASP A 453 -18.05 21.86 18.03
CA ASP A 453 -18.13 20.68 18.88
C ASP A 453 -18.86 19.49 18.23
N THR A 454 -19.28 19.64 16.97
CA THR A 454 -19.97 18.63 16.18
C THR A 454 -19.29 17.26 16.22
N LEU A 455 -17.97 17.21 16.07
CA LEU A 455 -17.20 15.96 16.05
C LEU A 455 -17.13 15.28 17.44
N ASP A 456 -17.60 15.95 18.48
CA ASP A 456 -17.79 15.42 19.83
C ASP A 456 -19.24 15.08 20.14
N GLY A 457 -20.17 15.34 19.22
CA GLY A 457 -21.58 15.02 19.38
C GLY A 457 -21.86 13.51 19.40
N PRO A 458 -23.05 13.10 19.85
CA PRO A 458 -23.34 11.69 20.09
C PRO A 458 -23.31 10.85 18.81
N TYR A 459 -23.94 11.35 17.73
CA TYR A 459 -23.94 10.67 16.43
C TYR A 459 -22.57 10.71 15.76
N ALA A 460 -21.80 11.78 15.96
CA ALA A 460 -20.41 11.83 15.51
C ALA A 460 -19.57 10.74 16.19
N ARG A 461 -19.70 10.54 17.51
CA ARG A 461 -18.99 9.48 18.25
C ARG A 461 -19.35 8.08 17.75
N LEU A 462 -20.62 7.83 17.40
CA LEU A 462 -21.04 6.58 16.77
C LEU A 462 -20.43 6.42 15.37
N GLY A 463 -20.43 7.48 14.56
CA GLY A 463 -19.78 7.51 13.25
C GLY A 463 -18.27 7.23 13.32
N LEU A 464 -17.57 7.82 14.29
CA LEU A 464 -16.15 7.57 14.54
C LEU A 464 -15.89 6.10 14.92
N PHE A 465 -16.73 5.51 15.76
CA PHE A 465 -16.60 4.11 16.15
C PHE A 465 -16.86 3.15 14.96
N ALA A 466 -17.93 3.39 14.20
CA ALA A 466 -18.22 2.64 12.99
C ALA A 466 -17.11 2.77 11.93
N ALA A 467 -16.53 3.96 11.79
CA ALA A 467 -15.40 4.20 10.88
C ALA A 467 -14.15 3.40 11.30
N ALA A 468 -13.82 3.39 12.60
CA ALA A 468 -12.69 2.59 13.11
C ALA A 468 -12.89 1.08 12.91
N ILE A 469 -14.12 0.57 13.12
CA ILE A 469 -14.45 -0.83 12.83
C ILE A 469 -14.36 -1.10 11.33
N THR A 470 -14.92 -0.24 10.48
CA THR A 470 -14.91 -0.40 9.02
C THR A 470 -13.49 -0.53 8.49
N LEU A 471 -12.61 0.39 8.89
CA LEU A 471 -11.20 0.38 8.53
C LEU A 471 -10.52 -0.93 8.95
N LEU A 472 -10.62 -1.29 10.23
CA LEU A 472 -9.90 -2.45 10.76
C LEU A 472 -10.49 -3.79 10.31
N LEU A 473 -11.81 -3.87 10.08
CA LEU A 473 -12.48 -5.03 9.53
C LEU A 473 -12.07 -5.25 8.07
N HIS A 474 -12.12 -4.20 7.24
CA HIS A 474 -11.78 -4.35 5.83
C HIS A 474 -10.29 -4.66 5.65
N SER A 475 -9.39 -4.04 6.42
CA SER A 475 -7.94 -4.33 6.41
C SER A 475 -7.52 -5.74 6.85
N GLN A 476 -8.48 -6.61 7.17
CA GLN A 476 -8.23 -8.04 7.27
C GLN A 476 -8.28 -8.76 5.93
N ILE A 477 -8.77 -8.14 4.86
CA ILE A 477 -8.91 -8.72 3.52
C ILE A 477 -8.43 -7.77 2.40
N GLU A 478 -7.71 -6.71 2.75
CA GLU A 478 -7.08 -5.76 1.81
C GLU A 478 -5.89 -5.05 2.47
N MET A 479 -5.30 -4.06 1.79
CA MET A 479 -3.96 -3.50 2.09
C MET A 479 -3.96 -2.04 2.56
N THR A 480 -5.08 -1.45 3.00
CA THR A 480 -5.17 -0.01 3.30
C THR A 480 -4.16 0.43 4.36
N LEU A 481 -3.92 -0.39 5.38
CA LEU A 481 -2.96 -0.08 6.46
C LEU A 481 -1.51 -0.50 6.14
N THR A 482 -1.26 -1.18 5.02
CA THR A 482 0.09 -1.49 4.51
C THR A 482 0.42 -0.70 3.24
N ASN A 483 -0.52 0.08 2.71
CA ASN A 483 -0.33 0.89 1.51
C ASN A 483 0.33 2.24 1.82
N THR A 484 1.39 2.53 1.07
CA THR A 484 2.20 3.76 1.12
C THR A 484 1.37 5.06 1.15
N MET A 485 0.26 5.10 0.41
CA MET A 485 -0.55 6.31 0.22
C MET A 485 -1.70 6.41 1.22
N ALA A 486 -2.40 5.31 1.48
CA ALA A 486 -3.59 5.31 2.35
C ALA A 486 -3.26 5.23 3.85
N ALA A 487 -2.22 4.46 4.22
CA ALA A 487 -1.94 4.17 5.62
C ALA A 487 -1.72 5.43 6.48
N PRO A 488 -0.96 6.47 6.05
CA PRO A 488 -0.73 7.65 6.87
C PRO A 488 -2.03 8.37 7.29
N LEU A 489 -2.96 8.62 6.35
CA LEU A 489 -4.24 9.23 6.66
C LEU A 489 -5.08 8.35 7.58
N MET A 490 -5.13 7.05 7.30
CA MET A 490 -5.97 6.12 8.07
C MET A 490 -5.45 5.94 9.50
N PHE A 491 -4.14 5.82 9.69
CA PHE A 491 -3.53 5.80 11.02
C PHE A 491 -3.72 7.13 11.76
N ALA A 492 -3.50 8.28 11.11
CA ALA A 492 -3.72 9.59 11.71
C ALA A 492 -5.17 9.76 12.20
N THR A 493 -6.13 9.35 11.38
CA THR A 493 -7.56 9.38 11.68
C THR A 493 -7.89 8.43 12.83
N LEU A 494 -7.42 7.18 12.78
CA LEU A 494 -7.60 6.20 13.85
C LEU A 494 -6.98 6.67 15.17
N GLY A 495 -5.80 7.27 15.13
CA GLY A 495 -5.14 7.88 16.29
C GLY A 495 -5.99 8.97 16.93
N ALA A 496 -6.54 9.88 16.12
CA ALA A 496 -7.43 10.94 16.59
C ALA A 496 -8.77 10.41 17.14
N ILE A 497 -9.31 9.32 16.58
CA ILE A 497 -10.48 8.61 17.12
C ILE A 497 -10.16 8.09 18.52
N VAL A 498 -9.03 7.39 18.68
CA VAL A 498 -8.63 6.70 19.92
C VAL A 498 -8.17 7.64 21.04
N ALA A 499 -7.89 8.90 20.71
CA ALA A 499 -7.37 9.85 21.66
C ALA A 499 -8.37 10.08 22.81
N ALA A 500 -7.90 9.85 24.04
CA ALA A 500 -8.69 10.00 25.26
C ALA A 500 -7.99 11.04 26.15
N PRO A 501 -8.70 12.06 26.66
CA PRO A 501 -8.16 13.06 27.56
C PRO A 501 -7.61 12.38 28.81
N SER A 502 -6.39 12.78 29.18
CA SER A 502 -5.69 12.32 30.37
C SER A 502 -5.40 13.55 31.24
N ILE A 503 -5.97 13.60 32.44
CA ILE A 503 -5.96 14.79 33.33
C ILE A 503 -4.83 14.70 34.39
N LYS A 504 -4.03 13.63 34.43
CA LYS A 504 -2.99 13.50 35.46
C LYS A 504 -1.66 14.12 35.03
N PRO A 505 -1.11 15.11 35.79
CA PRO A 505 0.20 15.68 35.52
C PRO A 505 1.32 14.68 35.82
N HIS A 506 2.35 14.63 34.97
CA HIS A 506 3.59 13.88 35.19
C HIS A 506 4.82 14.81 35.27
N PRO A 507 5.94 14.37 35.88
CA PRO A 507 7.07 15.23 36.19
C PRO A 507 7.92 15.61 34.97
N ARG A 508 8.32 16.89 34.90
CA ARG A 508 9.00 17.53 33.76
C ARG A 508 10.42 17.03 33.47
N TRP A 509 11.04 16.24 34.34
CA TRP A 509 12.40 15.73 34.12
C TRP A 509 12.51 14.79 32.90
N GLN A 510 11.40 14.20 32.47
CA GLN A 510 11.33 13.37 31.25
C GLN A 510 11.68 14.16 29.97
N LEU A 511 11.52 15.50 29.95
CA LEU A 511 11.89 16.34 28.80
C LEU A 511 13.41 16.33 28.55
N PHE A 512 14.22 16.39 29.62
CA PHE A 512 15.68 16.45 29.52
C PHE A 512 16.29 15.12 29.03
N THR A 513 15.62 14.00 29.25
CA THR A 513 16.04 12.69 28.73
C THR A 513 15.51 12.40 27.33
N MET A 514 14.33 12.91 26.97
CA MET A 514 13.63 12.49 25.73
C MET A 514 13.99 13.30 24.49
N ILE A 515 14.28 14.59 24.63
CA ILE A 515 14.68 15.40 23.47
C ILE A 515 16.01 14.88 22.86
N PRO A 516 17.06 14.58 23.65
CA PRO A 516 18.30 14.03 23.12
C PRO A 516 18.12 12.64 22.52
N VAL A 517 17.32 11.76 23.16
CA VAL A 517 17.06 10.40 22.65
C VAL A 517 16.25 10.45 21.36
N GLY A 518 15.19 11.27 21.31
CA GLY A 518 14.38 11.46 20.10
C GLY A 518 15.19 12.05 18.95
N LEU A 519 16.07 13.02 19.24
CA LEU A 519 16.97 13.60 18.25
C LEU A 519 18.04 12.59 17.79
N ALA A 520 18.62 11.81 18.69
CA ALA A 520 19.59 10.78 18.36
C ALA A 520 18.96 9.68 17.48
N VAL A 521 17.75 9.24 17.81
CA VAL A 521 16.97 8.29 17.00
C VAL A 521 16.69 8.90 15.63
N LEU A 522 16.22 10.16 15.55
CA LEU A 522 15.96 10.82 14.27
C LEU A 522 17.21 10.94 13.40
N VAL A 523 18.34 11.38 13.97
CA VAL A 523 19.62 11.53 13.25
C VAL A 523 20.13 10.17 12.78
N THR A 524 20.12 9.17 13.65
CA THR A 524 20.54 7.81 13.31
C THR A 524 19.71 7.28 12.15
N LEU A 525 18.40 7.48 12.20
CA LEU A 525 17.48 7.03 11.15
C LEU A 525 17.65 7.80 9.84
N MET A 526 17.87 9.12 9.87
CA MET A 526 18.17 9.89 8.65
C MET A 526 19.47 9.44 7.97
N ILE A 527 20.52 9.18 8.76
CA ILE A 527 21.82 8.73 8.25
C ILE A 527 21.71 7.32 7.65
N LEU A 528 20.95 6.42 8.30
CA LEU A 528 20.85 5.02 7.87
C LEU A 528 19.82 4.78 6.76
N HIS A 529 18.86 5.68 6.55
CA HIS A 529 17.76 5.46 5.60
C HIS A 529 17.70 6.51 4.48
N VAL A 530 17.58 7.81 4.81
CA VAL A 530 17.31 8.85 3.79
C VAL A 530 18.52 9.11 2.91
N ILE A 531 19.69 9.29 3.52
CA ILE A 531 20.90 9.66 2.78
C ILE A 531 21.33 8.58 1.78
N PRO A 532 21.35 7.27 2.13
CA PRO A 532 21.70 6.22 1.19
C PRO A 532 20.70 6.11 0.04
N VAL A 533 19.39 6.16 0.33
CA VAL A 533 18.33 6.10 -0.69
C VAL A 533 18.40 7.32 -1.63
N ALA A 534 18.63 8.51 -1.09
CA ALA A 534 18.78 9.74 -1.89
C ALA A 534 20.00 9.68 -2.81
N THR A 535 21.12 9.16 -2.29
CA THR A 535 22.36 9.03 -3.04
C THR A 535 22.18 8.01 -4.16
N GLN A 536 21.68 6.81 -3.85
CA GLN A 536 21.34 5.78 -4.83
C GLN A 536 20.40 6.29 -5.92
N GLN A 537 19.30 6.99 -5.56
CA GLN A 537 18.37 7.56 -6.53
C GLN A 537 19.04 8.61 -7.44
N SER A 538 19.92 9.44 -6.89
CA SER A 538 20.67 10.42 -7.68
C SER A 538 21.65 9.76 -8.66
N THR A 539 22.31 8.68 -8.25
CA THR A 539 23.21 7.90 -9.09
C THR A 539 22.42 7.17 -10.20
N LEU A 540 21.23 6.65 -9.89
CA LEU A 540 20.32 6.06 -10.90
C LEU A 540 19.85 7.08 -11.94
N ALA A 541 19.52 8.31 -11.51
CA ALA A 541 19.15 9.39 -12.41
C ALA A 541 20.31 9.73 -13.36
N ALA A 542 21.53 9.82 -12.82
CA ALA A 542 22.73 10.03 -13.63
C ALA A 542 22.98 8.88 -14.60
N ALA A 543 22.76 7.62 -14.18
CA ALA A 543 22.90 6.47 -15.06
C ALA A 543 21.90 6.52 -16.24
N ALA A 544 20.66 6.90 -15.98
CA ALA A 544 19.62 7.05 -17.00
C ALA A 544 19.97 8.15 -18.02
N ASP A 545 20.40 9.32 -17.56
CA ASP A 545 20.86 10.42 -18.44
C ASP A 545 22.03 9.99 -19.33
N ARG A 546 23.02 9.28 -18.77
CA ARG A 546 24.14 8.75 -19.58
C ARG A 546 23.68 7.75 -20.62
N LEU A 547 22.76 6.86 -20.26
CA LEU A 547 22.23 5.87 -21.19
C LEU A 547 21.51 6.53 -22.37
N GLN A 548 20.70 7.57 -22.10
CA GLN A 548 20.00 8.34 -23.15
C GLN A 548 20.94 9.05 -24.11
N ARG A 549 22.06 9.56 -23.61
CA ARG A 549 23.11 10.19 -24.42
C ARG A 549 23.98 9.19 -25.19
N GLY A 550 23.68 7.89 -25.10
CA GLY A 550 24.42 6.81 -25.76
C GLY A 550 25.69 6.36 -25.03
N ASP A 551 25.95 6.86 -23.81
CA ASP A 551 27.11 6.50 -22.99
C ASP A 551 26.79 5.31 -22.07
N GLY A 552 26.56 4.14 -22.68
CA GLY A 552 26.24 2.90 -21.96
C GLY A 552 27.35 2.43 -21.02
N ARG A 553 28.62 2.75 -21.32
CA ARG A 553 29.76 2.35 -20.48
C ARG A 553 29.72 3.06 -19.13
N THR A 554 29.49 4.37 -19.12
CA THR A 554 29.34 5.13 -17.87
C THR A 554 28.05 4.75 -17.16
N ALA A 555 26.95 4.51 -17.88
CA ALA A 555 25.71 4.04 -17.27
C ALA A 555 25.89 2.73 -16.48
N ILE A 556 26.61 1.75 -17.05
CA ILE A 556 26.92 0.47 -16.36
C ILE A 556 27.74 0.68 -15.08
N ALA A 557 28.70 1.61 -15.09
CA ALA A 557 29.51 1.94 -13.92
C ALA A 557 28.70 2.67 -12.84
N LEU A 558 27.78 3.56 -13.25
CA LEU A 558 26.89 4.25 -12.34
C LEU A 558 25.86 3.30 -11.71
N LEU A 559 25.37 2.29 -12.43
CA LEU A 559 24.49 1.25 -11.84
C LEU A 559 25.22 0.42 -10.77
N GLU A 560 26.50 0.12 -10.99
CA GLU A 560 27.34 -0.53 -9.96
C GLU A 560 27.49 0.35 -8.73
N GLN A 561 27.80 1.63 -8.95
CA GLN A 561 27.91 2.61 -7.89
C GLN A 561 26.59 2.79 -7.13
N ALA A 562 25.44 2.84 -7.81
CA ALA A 562 24.13 2.98 -7.18
C ALA A 562 23.82 1.84 -6.20
N ASN A 563 24.24 0.61 -6.51
CA ASN A 563 24.11 -0.54 -5.61
C ASN A 563 25.13 -0.52 -4.45
N ALA A 564 26.22 0.23 -4.56
CA ALA A 564 27.18 0.44 -3.47
C ALA A 564 26.82 1.64 -2.57
N ASP A 565 26.13 2.64 -3.13
CA ASP A 565 25.74 3.89 -2.44
C ASP A 565 24.55 3.71 -1.48
N GLY A 566 23.75 2.65 -1.66
CA GLY A 566 22.50 2.42 -0.93
C GLY A 566 22.28 0.96 -0.54
N PRO A 567 21.13 0.65 0.08
CA PRO A 567 20.73 -0.73 0.32
C PRO A 567 20.67 -1.50 -1.00
N PHE A 568 21.02 -2.78 -0.94
CA PHE A 568 21.10 -3.60 -2.14
C PHE A 568 19.71 -3.76 -2.80
N ASP A 569 19.66 -3.52 -4.11
CA ASP A 569 18.48 -3.75 -4.94
C ASP A 569 18.83 -4.67 -6.14
N ALA A 570 18.23 -5.87 -6.15
CA ALA A 570 18.40 -6.84 -7.22
C ALA A 570 17.93 -6.34 -8.60
N ARG A 571 17.02 -5.35 -8.67
CA ARG A 571 16.57 -4.74 -9.94
C ARG A 571 17.68 -3.93 -10.59
N ILE A 572 18.43 -3.16 -9.80
CA ILE A 572 19.59 -2.39 -10.29
C ILE A 572 20.65 -3.35 -10.85
N ALA A 573 20.89 -4.48 -10.17
CA ALA A 573 21.82 -5.50 -10.65
C ALA A 573 21.33 -6.17 -11.95
N GLN A 574 20.02 -6.42 -12.04
CA GLN A 574 19.37 -6.95 -13.25
C GLN A 574 19.52 -6.01 -14.44
N ASP A 575 19.25 -4.72 -14.25
CA ASP A 575 19.39 -3.69 -15.30
C ASP A 575 20.84 -3.56 -15.76
N ARG A 576 21.79 -3.58 -14.81
CA ARG A 576 23.23 -3.60 -15.13
C ARG A 576 23.62 -4.82 -15.94
N ALA A 577 23.14 -6.00 -15.59
CA ALA A 577 23.42 -7.24 -16.32
C ALA A 577 22.86 -7.18 -17.75
N ARG A 578 21.65 -6.65 -17.95
CA ARG A 578 21.07 -6.47 -19.29
C ARG A 578 21.93 -5.56 -20.15
N LEU A 579 22.35 -4.39 -19.63
CA LEU A 579 23.23 -3.47 -20.36
C LEU A 579 24.62 -4.06 -20.64
N LEU A 580 25.19 -4.84 -19.72
CA LEU A 580 26.45 -5.55 -19.96
C LEU A 580 26.31 -6.56 -21.11
N ALA A 581 25.20 -7.30 -21.16
CA ALA A 581 24.93 -8.23 -22.24
C ALA A 581 24.76 -7.51 -23.59
N GLU A 582 24.00 -6.41 -23.62
CA GLU A 582 23.86 -5.55 -24.81
C GLU A 582 25.20 -4.97 -25.29
N ALA A 583 26.10 -4.62 -24.36
CA ALA A 583 27.44 -4.14 -24.64
C ALA A 583 28.43 -5.25 -25.05
N GLY A 584 27.97 -6.48 -25.29
CA GLY A 584 28.82 -7.60 -25.70
C GLY A 584 29.71 -8.17 -24.59
N ARG A 585 29.36 -7.96 -23.31
CA ARG A 585 30.06 -8.48 -22.12
C ARG A 585 29.20 -9.47 -21.33
N PRO A 586 28.70 -10.56 -21.96
CA PRO A 586 27.74 -11.45 -21.32
C PRO A 586 28.32 -12.24 -20.14
N ASP A 587 29.61 -12.60 -20.16
CA ASP A 587 30.23 -13.29 -19.01
C ASP A 587 30.14 -12.45 -17.73
N GLN A 588 30.47 -11.16 -17.84
CA GLN A 588 30.36 -10.22 -16.72
C GLN A 588 28.90 -9.98 -16.32
N ALA A 589 27.97 -9.93 -17.29
CA ALA A 589 26.55 -9.84 -16.97
C ALA A 589 26.11 -10.99 -16.05
N VAL A 590 26.61 -12.21 -16.31
CA VAL A 590 26.28 -13.34 -15.46
C VAL A 590 26.97 -13.27 -14.09
N ASP A 591 28.22 -12.83 -14.02
CA ASP A 591 28.91 -12.66 -12.73
C ASP A 591 28.14 -11.67 -11.82
N VAL A 592 27.58 -10.60 -12.40
CA VAL A 592 26.72 -9.66 -11.68
C VAL A 592 25.45 -10.33 -11.16
N LEU A 593 24.78 -11.14 -11.98
CA LEU A 593 23.58 -11.88 -11.56
C LEU A 593 23.92 -12.95 -10.52
N ALA A 594 25.12 -13.54 -10.55
CA ALA A 594 25.62 -14.46 -9.53
C ALA A 594 25.78 -13.77 -8.19
N ALA A 595 26.53 -12.66 -8.14
CA ALA A 595 26.69 -11.87 -6.93
C ALA A 595 25.35 -11.37 -6.37
N ALA A 596 24.42 -10.97 -7.25
CA ALA A 596 23.09 -10.53 -6.83
C ALA A 596 22.25 -11.62 -6.15
N ARG A 597 22.44 -12.90 -6.52
CA ARG A 597 21.74 -14.04 -5.91
C ARG A 597 22.20 -14.30 -4.47
N ASP A 598 23.42 -13.91 -4.11
CA ASP A 598 23.93 -14.08 -2.75
C ASP A 598 23.17 -13.21 -1.72
N HIS A 599 22.52 -12.14 -2.19
CA HIS A 599 21.63 -11.30 -1.37
C HIS A 599 20.21 -11.89 -1.18
N GLY A 600 19.87 -12.98 -1.90
CA GLY A 600 18.61 -13.69 -1.72
C GLY A 600 17.35 -12.94 -2.20
N GLN A 601 17.49 -11.91 -3.04
CA GLN A 601 16.39 -11.10 -3.57
C GLN A 601 16.02 -11.49 -5.01
N LEU A 602 14.72 -11.52 -5.34
CA LEU A 602 14.18 -11.73 -6.69
C LEU A 602 14.80 -12.94 -7.43
N LEU A 603 15.10 -14.02 -6.69
CA LEU A 603 15.90 -15.15 -7.18
C LEU A 603 15.36 -15.73 -8.49
N ALA A 604 14.06 -15.99 -8.57
CA ALA A 604 13.42 -16.47 -9.80
C ALA A 604 13.67 -15.52 -10.99
N GLN A 605 13.57 -14.21 -10.77
CA GLN A 605 13.73 -13.20 -11.81
C GLN A 605 15.20 -13.03 -12.26
N LEU A 606 16.15 -13.13 -11.32
CA LEU A 606 17.59 -13.12 -11.63
C LEU A 606 17.97 -14.34 -12.49
N TRP A 607 17.50 -15.53 -12.13
CA TRP A 607 17.72 -16.74 -12.93
C TRP A 607 17.07 -16.70 -14.31
N ARG A 608 15.83 -16.20 -14.41
CA ARG A 608 15.16 -15.97 -15.71
C ARG A 608 15.94 -14.99 -16.59
N THR A 609 16.52 -13.94 -15.99
CA THR A 609 17.34 -12.97 -16.72
C THR A 609 18.63 -13.60 -17.23
N GLU A 610 19.33 -14.39 -16.41
CA GLU A 610 20.52 -15.14 -16.85
C GLU A 610 20.18 -16.09 -18.00
N ALA A 611 19.06 -16.82 -17.89
CA ALA A 611 18.59 -17.72 -18.94
C ALA A 611 18.32 -16.99 -20.25
N ALA A 612 17.66 -15.82 -20.20
CA ALA A 612 17.38 -15.01 -21.37
C ALA A 612 18.66 -14.46 -22.03
N ILE A 613 19.59 -13.92 -21.23
CA ILE A 613 20.89 -13.45 -21.72
C ILE A 613 21.65 -14.60 -22.39
N ALA A 614 21.74 -15.75 -21.72
CA ALA A 614 22.46 -16.91 -22.24
C ALA A 614 21.83 -17.47 -23.53
N ALA A 615 20.49 -17.51 -23.60
CA ALA A 615 19.77 -17.94 -24.79
C ALA A 615 20.04 -16.98 -25.97
N ASN A 616 20.02 -15.66 -25.74
CA ASN A 616 20.32 -14.67 -26.77
C ASN A 616 21.75 -14.81 -27.31
N VAL A 617 22.75 -14.97 -26.44
CA VAL A 617 24.15 -15.19 -26.84
C VAL A 617 24.29 -16.45 -27.68
N TRP A 618 23.63 -17.55 -27.29
CA TRP A 618 23.61 -18.77 -28.09
C TRP A 618 22.92 -18.57 -29.44
N GLN A 619 21.79 -17.86 -29.52
CA GLN A 619 21.10 -17.62 -30.78
C GLN A 619 21.96 -16.80 -31.76
N GLN A 620 22.66 -15.78 -31.27
CA GLN A 620 23.50 -14.90 -32.07
C GLN A 620 24.82 -15.56 -32.51
N HIS A 621 25.48 -16.30 -31.61
CA HIS A 621 26.84 -16.79 -31.84
C HIS A 621 26.94 -18.32 -32.00
N ARG A 622 25.83 -19.05 -31.83
CA ARG A 622 25.75 -20.53 -31.90
C ARG A 622 26.73 -21.25 -30.97
N ARG A 623 27.07 -20.64 -29.85
CA ARG A 623 27.97 -21.16 -28.81
C ARG A 623 27.28 -22.19 -27.91
N ALA A 624 27.70 -23.46 -27.97
CA ALA A 624 27.06 -24.57 -27.26
C ALA A 624 27.17 -24.52 -25.73
N ASP A 625 28.23 -23.92 -25.20
CA ASP A 625 28.41 -23.64 -23.77
C ASP A 625 27.32 -22.71 -23.21
N TRP A 626 26.95 -21.69 -23.97
CA TRP A 626 25.88 -20.76 -23.62
C TRP A 626 24.49 -21.40 -23.64
N LEU A 627 24.23 -22.33 -24.56
CA LEU A 627 22.99 -23.12 -24.53
C LEU A 627 22.90 -23.96 -23.26
N LYS A 628 24.00 -24.63 -22.86
CA LYS A 628 24.03 -25.39 -21.60
C LYS A 628 23.77 -24.48 -20.39
N ARG A 629 24.30 -23.27 -20.40
CA ARG A 629 24.07 -22.26 -19.36
C ARG A 629 22.62 -21.77 -19.34
N ALA A 630 22.03 -21.50 -20.50
CA ALA A 630 20.64 -21.10 -20.63
C ALA A 630 19.70 -22.15 -20.02
N VAL A 631 19.93 -23.43 -20.34
CA VAL A 631 19.19 -24.56 -19.73
C VAL A 631 19.37 -24.58 -18.21
N TYR A 632 20.62 -24.53 -17.75
CA TYR A 632 20.94 -24.56 -16.31
C TYR A 632 20.24 -23.43 -15.54
N ALA A 633 20.31 -22.20 -16.04
CA ALA A 633 19.68 -21.04 -15.41
C ALA A 633 18.15 -21.12 -15.45
N ALA A 634 17.57 -21.58 -16.55
CA ALA A 634 16.12 -21.74 -16.67
C ALA A 634 15.58 -22.84 -15.74
N GLU A 635 16.31 -23.95 -15.61
CA GLU A 635 15.98 -25.00 -14.63
C GLU A 635 16.07 -24.46 -13.20
N HIS A 636 17.10 -23.68 -12.86
CA HIS A 636 17.19 -23.06 -11.54
C HIS A 636 16.08 -22.06 -11.27
N ALA A 637 15.59 -21.34 -12.29
CA ALA A 637 14.43 -20.48 -12.15
C ALA A 637 13.18 -21.27 -11.69
N THR A 638 13.01 -22.52 -12.13
CA THR A 638 11.90 -23.38 -11.68
C THR A 638 12.00 -23.78 -10.20
N LEU A 639 13.18 -23.71 -9.57
CA LEU A 639 13.32 -23.99 -8.14
C LEU A 639 12.78 -22.84 -7.27
N TYR A 640 12.89 -21.61 -7.77
CA TYR A 640 12.42 -20.39 -7.08
C TYR A 640 11.04 -19.92 -7.56
N ASP A 641 10.52 -20.54 -8.60
CA ASP A 641 9.15 -20.41 -9.07
C ASP A 641 8.62 -21.79 -9.55
N PRO A 642 8.40 -22.73 -8.61
CA PRO A 642 7.98 -24.10 -8.91
C PRO A 642 6.55 -24.21 -9.43
N PHE A 643 5.77 -23.13 -9.35
CA PHE A 643 4.37 -23.07 -9.78
C PHE A 643 4.15 -22.20 -11.01
N GLY A 644 5.19 -21.56 -11.55
CA GLY A 644 5.10 -20.77 -12.77
C GLY A 644 5.05 -21.62 -14.02
N ILE A 645 3.89 -21.63 -14.67
CA ILE A 645 3.64 -22.33 -15.93
C ILE A 645 4.66 -21.89 -17.00
N ASN A 646 4.78 -20.59 -17.26
CA ASN A 646 5.69 -20.06 -18.27
C ASN A 646 7.16 -20.32 -17.94
N THR A 647 7.53 -20.32 -16.64
CA THR A 647 8.90 -20.66 -16.20
C THR A 647 9.27 -22.08 -16.62
N HIS A 648 8.34 -23.03 -16.49
CA HIS A 648 8.54 -24.43 -16.89
C HIS A 648 8.53 -24.60 -18.41
N VAL A 649 7.68 -23.87 -19.13
CA VAL A 649 7.67 -23.87 -20.61
C VAL A 649 9.00 -23.38 -21.16
N ILE A 650 9.51 -22.25 -20.68
CA ILE A 650 10.79 -21.67 -21.12
C ILE A 650 11.95 -22.63 -20.83
N ALA A 651 12.01 -23.21 -19.63
CA ALA A 651 13.02 -24.19 -19.27
C ALA A 651 12.94 -25.44 -20.18
N GLY A 652 11.74 -25.93 -20.45
CA GLY A 652 11.52 -27.06 -21.34
C GLY A 652 11.95 -26.78 -22.78
N ASP A 653 11.63 -25.59 -23.31
CA ASP A 653 12.01 -25.16 -24.66
C ASP A 653 13.53 -25.08 -24.83
N LEU A 654 14.24 -24.52 -23.85
CA LEU A 654 15.70 -24.49 -23.86
C LEU A 654 16.30 -25.90 -23.74
N ALA A 655 15.76 -26.76 -22.86
CA ALA A 655 16.22 -28.14 -22.70
C ALA A 655 16.00 -28.95 -23.99
N TYR A 656 14.88 -28.75 -24.67
CA TYR A 656 14.57 -29.39 -25.95
C TYR A 656 15.54 -28.95 -27.04
N GLN A 657 15.82 -27.64 -27.14
CA GLN A 657 16.81 -27.10 -28.08
C GLN A 657 18.23 -27.62 -27.80
N ALA A 658 18.55 -27.90 -26.55
CA ALA A 658 19.81 -28.52 -26.14
C ALA A 658 19.88 -30.04 -26.37
N GLY A 659 18.83 -30.65 -26.94
CA GLY A 659 18.75 -32.10 -27.16
C GLY A 659 18.52 -32.92 -25.89
N ARG A 660 18.19 -32.27 -24.76
CA ARG A 660 17.91 -32.94 -23.48
C ARG A 660 16.43 -33.33 -23.40
N ILE A 661 16.03 -34.25 -24.29
CA ILE A 661 14.62 -34.54 -24.56
C ILE A 661 13.86 -35.04 -23.32
N ASP A 662 14.44 -35.93 -22.52
CA ASP A 662 13.76 -36.45 -21.33
C ASP A 662 13.52 -35.37 -20.27
N GLN A 663 14.48 -34.46 -20.09
CA GLN A 663 14.35 -33.31 -19.19
C GLN A 663 13.28 -32.34 -19.69
N ALA A 664 13.31 -32.01 -20.99
CA ALA A 664 12.29 -31.16 -21.62
C ALA A 664 10.88 -31.74 -21.44
N ARG A 665 10.72 -33.06 -21.67
CA ARG A 665 9.44 -33.74 -21.47
C ARG A 665 8.98 -33.68 -20.01
N ALA A 666 9.87 -33.81 -19.04
CA ALA A 666 9.50 -33.67 -17.62
C ALA A 666 8.97 -32.26 -17.31
N LEU A 667 9.66 -31.23 -17.81
CA LEU A 667 9.25 -29.83 -17.64
C LEU A 667 7.91 -29.53 -18.32
N TYR A 668 7.69 -30.04 -19.53
CA TYR A 668 6.40 -29.90 -20.23
C TYR A 668 5.25 -30.60 -19.52
N ARG A 669 5.45 -31.82 -19.01
CA ARG A 669 4.44 -32.51 -18.19
C ARG A 669 4.08 -31.68 -16.96
N LYS A 670 5.08 -31.08 -16.30
CA LYS A 670 4.84 -30.23 -15.14
C LYS A 670 4.08 -28.96 -15.51
N ALA A 671 4.43 -28.29 -16.61
CA ALA A 671 3.69 -27.13 -17.11
C ALA A 671 2.23 -27.46 -17.42
N LEU A 672 1.96 -28.60 -18.07
CA LEU A 672 0.61 -29.09 -18.34
C LEU A 672 -0.17 -29.40 -17.05
N GLN A 673 0.47 -30.04 -16.07
CA GLN A 673 -0.14 -30.31 -14.77
C GLN A 673 -0.51 -29.02 -14.03
N LEU A 674 0.38 -28.03 -13.99
CA LEU A 674 0.13 -26.73 -13.36
C LEU A 674 -0.98 -25.98 -14.10
N SER A 675 -0.99 -26.05 -15.43
CA SER A 675 -2.08 -25.51 -16.25
C SER A 675 -3.41 -26.17 -15.89
N ASP A 676 -3.47 -27.49 -15.71
CA ASP A 676 -4.70 -28.18 -15.30
C ASP A 676 -5.16 -27.76 -13.89
N GLN A 677 -4.21 -27.54 -12.97
CA GLN A 677 -4.48 -27.06 -11.62
C GLN A 677 -4.98 -25.61 -11.56
N ALA A 678 -4.63 -24.78 -12.54
CA ALA A 678 -5.06 -23.40 -12.64
C ALA A 678 -6.52 -23.23 -13.12
N TYR A 679 -7.37 -24.27 -13.01
CA TYR A 679 -8.78 -24.22 -13.44
C TYR A 679 -9.62 -23.14 -12.74
N LEU A 680 -9.18 -22.67 -11.56
CA LEU A 680 -9.83 -21.58 -10.84
C LEU A 680 -9.63 -20.22 -11.53
N ASP A 681 -8.70 -20.09 -12.46
CA ASP A 681 -8.59 -18.97 -13.39
C ASP A 681 -8.23 -19.52 -14.78
N PRO A 682 -9.23 -19.84 -15.62
CA PRO A 682 -9.00 -20.38 -16.96
C PRO A 682 -8.06 -19.52 -17.81
N ASN A 683 -8.05 -18.19 -17.57
CA ASN A 683 -7.15 -17.27 -18.27
C ASN A 683 -5.70 -17.42 -17.81
N LYS A 684 -5.37 -18.21 -16.78
CA LYS A 684 -3.99 -18.53 -16.37
C LYS A 684 -3.54 -19.89 -16.88
N GLN A 685 -4.43 -20.65 -17.52
CA GLN A 685 -4.07 -21.91 -18.17
C GLN A 685 -3.32 -21.64 -19.48
N LEU A 686 -2.57 -22.64 -19.94
CA LEU A 686 -1.94 -22.61 -21.26
C LEU A 686 -3.02 -22.49 -22.35
N PRO A 687 -2.80 -21.63 -23.36
CA PRO A 687 -3.65 -21.61 -24.56
C PRO A 687 -3.74 -22.99 -25.21
N VAL A 688 -4.83 -23.25 -25.93
CA VAL A 688 -5.10 -24.55 -26.57
C VAL A 688 -3.96 -24.95 -27.51
N ASP A 689 -3.45 -24.01 -28.31
CA ASP A 689 -2.37 -24.27 -29.27
C ASP A 689 -1.05 -24.61 -28.56
N GLU A 690 -0.75 -23.89 -27.49
CA GLU A 690 0.44 -24.13 -26.67
C GLU A 690 0.33 -25.50 -25.97
N ARG A 691 -0.84 -25.84 -25.43
CA ARG A 691 -1.11 -27.16 -24.85
C ARG A 691 -0.93 -28.27 -25.87
N ALA A 692 -1.43 -28.10 -27.10
CA ALA A 692 -1.27 -29.06 -28.18
C ALA A 692 0.21 -29.21 -28.58
N ARG A 693 0.95 -28.10 -28.68
CA ARG A 693 2.39 -28.07 -28.94
C ARG A 693 3.17 -28.88 -27.91
N LEU A 694 2.94 -28.63 -26.62
CA LEU A 694 3.62 -29.34 -25.54
C LEU A 694 3.26 -30.83 -25.53
N THR A 695 1.98 -31.16 -25.73
CA THR A 695 1.51 -32.56 -25.79
C THR A 695 2.14 -33.31 -26.97
N GLY A 696 2.26 -32.66 -28.13
CA GLY A 696 2.95 -33.22 -29.30
C GLY A 696 4.42 -33.57 -29.01
N ARG A 697 5.13 -32.71 -28.28
CA ARG A 697 6.53 -32.94 -27.85
C ARG A 697 6.68 -34.04 -26.78
N LEU A 698 5.59 -34.50 -26.16
CA LEU A 698 5.61 -35.65 -25.27
C LEU A 698 5.47 -36.99 -26.02
N GLY A 699 4.79 -36.99 -27.17
CA GLY A 699 4.43 -38.21 -27.92
C GLY A 699 5.39 -38.59 -29.05
N GLY A 700 6.13 -37.63 -29.61
CA GLY A 700 7.28 -37.89 -30.49
C GLY A 700 8.55 -37.93 -29.68
#